data_AF-A0A963R7B3-F1
#
_entry.id   AF-A0A963R7B3-F1
#
_cell.length_a   1.000
_cell.length_b   1.000
_cell.length_c   1.000
_cell.angle_alpha   90.00
_cell.angle_beta   90.00
_cell.angle_gamma   90.00
#
_symmetry.space_group_name_H-M   'P 1'
#
loop_
_entity.id
_entity.type
_entity.pdbx_description
1 polymer ?
#
loop_
_entity_poly.entity_id
_entity_poly.type
_entity_poly.pdbx_seq_one_letter_code
_entity_poly.pdbx_strand_id
1 'polypeptide(L)'
;MRQASPLCRSANLKLGAAALAFALVSGCGGGGGGGATNSTPAPAPSPTPAPAPTPTPTPTPAAVFETDEYNFSDGPAYHGAIAAWQVGATGEGVTIGIVDSGIDTANPEFAGRISSASADLAGNGILEDVGGHGTMVALVAAAARDDYGILGIAWEATIMALRVDAPGTCASDDGCAFFDDDIAQGIDRAVENGAKVINLSLGGSPPSQAVRNAVARAGDAGVVVVVAAGNDANDDAPNTDSTQPDPFAVGLRQVGSGNVIIAGSVTSSDALSSFSNSAGNQADWYLTALGDRVCCVYEDGDLKTVTDDNGDTFVFVVSGTSFAAPQISGAAALLFQAFPNLTGQEVVELLLSTARDIGDPGTDAEFGRGVLDIGEAFQPQGATSLAGSTQTLALADTSLVASPAMGDAMSQSASLQTVVLDRYRRAYQVDLARNLRGAQVPPRLARSLIAPLRQVTGGADGLALAFSVDESRRAAELPWFGQLHLGAEDARGAQVLAARVAARLAPDLQIAFGFAQGADGLMAQVQGASGPAFLVAGSPADDLGFSRGDELAFALRRDFGSWGVTLHGASGEVLTGAPVQQALLPGDFRPRAAFTRFGVALDRSWGSLDTSLAASWVSEESTVLGAWIHEALGASGADSLFLDARGGWNFAGDWKLGAAWRQGFTRARASGFVGQGSYLASNSWTLDLERTSAFMPGDSLALRFSQPLRVASGGLNFALPVAYSYETLSATQGIRRLSLSPKGRELTTELAWHGPLWGGAASTSLFYRTDPGHYANLPAEKGMAVSWKTEF
;
A
#
# COMPACT_ATOMS: atom_id res chain seq x y z
N MET A 1 -12.03 39.69 8.60
CA MET A 1 -11.16 39.95 9.77
C MET A 1 -10.30 38.72 9.98
N ARG A 2 -8.98 38.89 9.84
CA ARG A 2 -7.98 37.81 9.92
C ARG A 2 -7.71 37.49 11.39
N GLN A 3 -7.83 36.22 11.78
CA GLN A 3 -7.23 35.71 13.02
C GLN A 3 -5.98 34.93 12.65
N ALA A 4 -4.83 35.47 13.07
CA ALA A 4 -3.54 34.81 13.05
C ALA A 4 -3.36 34.05 14.37
N SER A 5 -2.71 32.90 14.33
CA SER A 5 -2.24 32.16 15.51
C SER A 5 -1.01 31.30 15.13
N PRO A 6 -0.12 31.00 16.08
CA PRO A 6 1.32 31.14 15.88
C PRO A 6 2.08 29.81 15.97
N LEU A 7 3.06 29.60 15.08
CA LEU A 7 4.07 28.53 15.23
C LEU A 7 5.46 29.14 15.00
N CYS A 8 5.95 29.82 16.02
CA CYS A 8 7.34 30.24 16.14
C CYS A 8 7.75 29.98 17.59
N ARG A 9 8.17 28.74 17.88
CA ARG A 9 8.84 28.33 19.13
C ARG A 9 9.39 26.90 19.00
N SER A 10 10.61 26.79 18.45
CA SER A 10 11.62 25.78 18.84
C SER A 10 12.88 25.90 17.97
N ALA A 11 13.39 27.12 17.79
CA ALA A 11 14.76 27.35 17.37
C ALA A 11 15.56 27.72 18.61
N ASN A 12 16.16 26.74 19.28
CA ASN A 12 17.31 26.95 20.18
C ASN A 12 17.94 25.60 20.57
N LEU A 13 19.29 25.59 20.53
CA LEU A 13 20.23 24.52 20.88
C LEU A 13 20.41 23.36 19.89
N LYS A 14 21.17 23.58 18.81
CA LYS A 14 22.27 22.69 18.33
C LYS A 14 23.26 23.47 17.44
N LEU A 15 24.02 24.37 18.04
CA LEU A 15 25.19 25.01 17.43
C LEU A 15 26.35 24.81 18.42
N GLY A 16 27.08 23.71 18.26
CA GLY A 16 28.14 23.35 19.19
C GLY A 16 28.69 21.94 18.99
N ALA A 17 29.29 21.67 17.83
CA ALA A 17 30.25 20.57 17.62
C ALA A 17 30.89 20.68 16.22
N ALA A 18 31.72 21.69 15.98
CA ALA A 18 32.57 21.75 14.80
C ALA A 18 33.81 22.61 15.08
N ALA A 19 34.62 22.19 16.05
CA ALA A 19 35.98 22.72 16.22
C ALA A 19 36.79 21.71 17.05
N LEU A 20 37.61 20.91 16.36
CA LEU A 20 38.93 20.38 16.76
C LEU A 20 39.18 19.05 16.05
N ALA A 21 39.88 19.10 14.91
CA ALA A 21 40.65 17.96 14.41
C ALA A 21 41.66 18.44 13.35
N PHE A 22 42.71 19.16 13.77
CA PHE A 22 43.96 19.23 13.02
C PHE A 22 45.10 19.60 13.97
N ALA A 23 45.79 18.59 14.48
CA ALA A 23 47.19 18.68 14.92
C ALA A 23 47.72 17.27 15.18
N LEU A 24 48.62 16.78 14.33
CA LEU A 24 50.01 16.44 14.67
C LEU A 24 50.63 15.56 13.57
N VAL A 25 51.76 16.06 13.08
CA VAL A 25 52.72 15.38 12.20
C VAL A 25 53.86 14.87 13.08
N SER A 26 54.43 13.74 12.65
CA SER A 26 55.79 13.24 12.90
C SER A 26 56.21 12.75 14.30
N GLY A 27 56.70 11.51 14.30
CA GLY A 27 57.64 10.97 15.27
C GLY A 27 58.24 9.65 14.80
N CYS A 28 59.47 9.69 14.28
CA CYS A 28 60.32 8.52 14.01
C CYS A 28 60.77 7.85 15.31
N GLY A 29 60.98 6.52 15.27
CA GLY A 29 62.16 5.89 15.88
C GLY A 29 61.95 4.81 16.96
N GLY A 30 62.48 3.61 16.68
CA GLY A 30 62.89 2.56 17.65
C GLY A 30 61.76 1.63 18.11
N GLY A 31 61.82 0.30 18.04
CA GLY A 31 62.95 -0.63 18.10
C GLY A 31 62.80 -1.48 19.38
N GLY A 32 62.51 -2.78 19.23
CA GLY A 32 62.48 -3.73 20.36
C GLY A 32 61.65 -4.97 20.08
N GLY A 33 62.32 -6.07 19.73
CA GLY A 33 61.71 -7.39 19.57
C GLY A 33 61.48 -8.11 20.90
N GLY A 34 60.65 -9.16 20.85
CA GLY A 34 60.56 -10.14 21.93
C GLY A 34 59.31 -11.00 21.89
N GLY A 35 59.49 -12.30 21.64
CA GLY A 35 58.71 -13.34 22.31
C GLY A 35 57.45 -13.84 21.60
N ALA A 36 57.62 -14.87 20.77
CA ALA A 36 56.55 -15.81 20.45
C ALA A 36 56.02 -16.48 21.72
N THR A 37 54.71 -16.49 21.91
CA THR A 37 54.02 -17.57 22.63
C THR A 37 52.76 -17.95 21.87
N ASN A 38 52.76 -19.21 21.44
CA ASN A 38 51.67 -19.89 20.78
C ASN A 38 50.74 -20.40 21.90
N SER A 39 49.50 -19.89 21.96
CA SER A 39 48.44 -20.53 22.73
C SER A 39 47.19 -20.60 21.87
N THR A 40 46.98 -21.78 21.28
CA THR A 40 45.77 -22.18 20.59
C THR A 40 44.56 -22.00 21.53
N PRO A 41 43.51 -21.26 21.13
CA PRO A 41 42.28 -21.22 21.91
C PRO A 41 41.55 -22.56 21.84
N ALA A 42 41.02 -23.03 22.97
CA ALA A 42 40.17 -24.22 23.03
C ALA A 42 38.89 -24.03 22.17
N PRO A 43 38.36 -25.10 21.53
CA PRO A 43 37.17 -25.01 20.72
C PRO A 43 35.96 -24.62 21.59
N ALA A 44 35.15 -23.69 21.07
CA ALA A 44 33.91 -23.26 21.70
C ALA A 44 32.92 -24.44 21.84
N PRO A 45 32.15 -24.53 22.94
CA PRO A 45 31.13 -25.55 23.10
C PRO A 45 30.07 -25.44 21.99
N SER A 46 29.63 -26.58 21.45
CA SER A 46 28.56 -26.64 20.46
C SER A 46 27.29 -25.96 20.98
N PRO A 47 26.60 -25.16 20.15
CA PRO A 47 25.35 -24.54 20.53
C PRO A 47 24.29 -25.63 20.78
N THR A 48 23.58 -25.51 21.90
CA THR A 48 22.34 -26.25 22.16
C THR A 48 21.36 -25.98 21.01
N PRO A 49 20.70 -27.00 20.44
CA PRO A 49 19.71 -26.80 19.39
C PRO A 49 18.64 -25.83 19.87
N ALA A 50 18.40 -24.76 19.11
CA ALA A 50 17.23 -23.91 19.33
C ALA A 50 15.96 -24.79 19.20
N PRO A 51 14.94 -24.59 20.04
CA PRO A 51 13.64 -25.23 19.83
C PRO A 51 13.20 -24.93 18.40
N ALA A 52 12.81 -25.98 17.68
CA ALA A 52 12.35 -25.84 16.31
C ALA A 52 11.25 -24.78 16.26
N PRO A 53 11.29 -23.81 15.33
CA PRO A 53 10.16 -22.93 15.12
C PRO A 53 8.94 -23.81 14.85
N THR A 54 7.83 -23.54 15.55
CA THR A 54 6.53 -24.09 15.18
C THR A 54 6.39 -23.91 13.66
N PRO A 55 6.15 -24.99 12.89
CA PRO A 55 6.07 -24.87 11.45
C PRO A 55 5.04 -23.80 11.11
N THR A 56 5.48 -22.77 10.39
CA THR A 56 4.58 -21.89 9.65
C THR A 56 3.60 -22.79 8.90
N PRO A 57 2.27 -22.56 8.98
CA PRO A 57 1.33 -23.35 8.19
C PRO A 57 1.81 -23.32 6.74
N THR A 58 2.19 -24.49 6.25
CA THR A 58 2.46 -24.68 4.83
C THR A 58 1.20 -24.21 4.12
N PRO A 59 1.26 -23.37 3.07
CA PRO A 59 0.07 -23.01 2.33
C PRO A 59 -0.56 -24.32 1.85
N THR A 60 -1.66 -24.69 2.49
CA THR A 60 -2.53 -25.76 2.03
C THR A 60 -2.84 -25.45 0.57
N PRO A 61 -2.74 -26.42 -0.36
CA PRO A 61 -3.23 -26.23 -1.72
C PRO A 61 -4.61 -25.57 -1.64
N ALA A 62 -4.85 -24.51 -2.42
CA ALA A 62 -6.14 -23.83 -2.40
C ALA A 62 -7.24 -24.90 -2.57
N ALA A 63 -8.07 -25.08 -1.55
CA ALA A 63 -9.19 -26.00 -1.64
C ALA A 63 -10.06 -25.53 -2.80
N VAL A 64 -10.39 -26.44 -3.72
CA VAL A 64 -11.37 -26.15 -4.76
C VAL A 64 -12.73 -26.21 -4.07
N PHE A 65 -13.31 -25.05 -3.79
CA PHE A 65 -14.62 -24.94 -3.15
C PHE A 65 -15.77 -25.15 -4.14
N GLU A 66 -15.53 -25.01 -5.44
CA GLU A 66 -16.50 -25.28 -6.51
C GLU A 66 -16.65 -26.79 -6.77
N THR A 67 -17.24 -27.50 -5.80
CA THR A 67 -17.61 -28.93 -5.89
C THR A 67 -19.00 -29.10 -6.52
N ASP A 68 -19.38 -30.33 -6.85
CA ASP A 68 -20.75 -30.63 -7.29
C ASP A 68 -21.76 -30.26 -6.20
N GLU A 69 -21.50 -30.63 -4.95
CA GLU A 69 -22.25 -30.26 -3.73
C GLU A 69 -22.44 -28.73 -3.61
N TYR A 70 -21.38 -27.94 -3.81
CA TYR A 70 -21.48 -26.47 -3.86
C TYR A 70 -22.38 -25.98 -5.00
N ASN A 71 -22.24 -26.55 -6.19
CA ASN A 71 -23.05 -26.15 -7.36
C ASN A 71 -24.52 -26.57 -7.23
N PHE A 72 -24.83 -27.60 -6.42
CA PHE A 72 -26.18 -27.99 -6.07
C PHE A 72 -26.81 -27.09 -5.00
N SER A 73 -26.02 -26.23 -4.35
CA SER A 73 -26.46 -25.36 -3.26
C SER A 73 -26.75 -23.95 -3.77
N ASP A 74 -27.98 -23.46 -3.62
CA ASP A 74 -28.38 -22.17 -4.21
C ASP A 74 -27.75 -20.96 -3.50
N GLY A 75 -27.69 -21.00 -2.17
CA GLY A 75 -27.26 -19.88 -1.32
C GLY A 75 -25.76 -19.54 -1.40
N PRO A 76 -24.84 -20.51 -1.21
CA PRO A 76 -23.41 -20.20 -1.10
C PRO A 76 -22.84 -19.49 -2.34
N ALA A 77 -23.22 -19.92 -3.54
CA ALA A 77 -22.78 -19.30 -4.77
C ALA A 77 -23.39 -17.91 -4.99
N TYR A 78 -24.69 -17.79 -4.74
CA TYR A 78 -25.43 -16.54 -4.93
C TYR A 78 -24.94 -15.41 -4.01
N HIS A 79 -24.48 -15.74 -2.80
CA HIS A 79 -23.98 -14.80 -1.80
C HIS A 79 -22.45 -14.66 -1.75
N GLY A 80 -21.69 -15.38 -2.57
CA GLY A 80 -20.23 -15.27 -2.62
C GLY A 80 -19.50 -15.89 -1.41
N ALA A 81 -20.03 -16.97 -0.83
CA ALA A 81 -19.50 -17.60 0.38
C ALA A 81 -18.04 -18.09 0.25
N ILE A 82 -17.57 -18.38 -0.98
CA ILE A 82 -16.18 -18.76 -1.26
C ILE A 82 -15.18 -17.74 -0.70
N ALA A 83 -15.50 -16.44 -0.70
CA ALA A 83 -14.60 -15.41 -0.16
C ALA A 83 -14.28 -15.62 1.32
N ALA A 84 -15.25 -16.09 2.10
CA ALA A 84 -15.07 -16.45 3.51
C ALA A 84 -14.30 -17.77 3.66
N TRP A 85 -14.69 -18.80 2.90
CA TRP A 85 -14.06 -20.11 2.99
C TRP A 85 -12.58 -20.09 2.57
N GLN A 86 -12.22 -19.24 1.59
CA GLN A 86 -10.83 -19.04 1.14
C GLN A 86 -9.91 -18.50 2.24
N VAL A 87 -10.44 -17.76 3.21
CA VAL A 87 -9.69 -17.27 4.38
C VAL A 87 -9.80 -18.21 5.58
N GLY A 88 -10.41 -19.39 5.39
CA GLY A 88 -10.58 -20.43 6.42
C GLY A 88 -11.76 -20.20 7.36
N ALA A 89 -12.67 -19.28 7.04
CA ALA A 89 -13.89 -19.09 7.80
C ALA A 89 -14.99 -20.00 7.23
N THR A 90 -15.47 -20.96 8.01
CA THR A 90 -16.37 -22.08 7.67
C THR A 90 -17.56 -22.20 8.63
N GLY A 91 -17.58 -21.43 9.71
CA GLY A 91 -18.51 -21.52 10.83
C GLY A 91 -17.93 -22.23 12.06
N GLU A 92 -16.75 -22.85 11.96
CA GLU A 92 -16.15 -23.64 13.04
C GLU A 92 -16.06 -22.86 14.36
N GLY A 93 -16.48 -23.49 15.46
CA GLY A 93 -16.45 -22.90 16.80
C GLY A 93 -17.54 -21.85 17.06
N VAL A 94 -18.40 -21.57 16.09
CA VAL A 94 -19.57 -20.69 16.25
C VAL A 94 -20.84 -21.53 16.37
N THR A 95 -21.68 -21.21 17.35
CA THR A 95 -22.99 -21.85 17.53
C THR A 95 -24.11 -20.96 17.01
N ILE A 96 -24.95 -21.53 16.15
CA ILE A 96 -26.18 -20.91 15.64
C ILE A 96 -27.37 -21.55 16.38
N GLY A 97 -28.12 -20.74 17.13
CA GLY A 97 -29.38 -21.14 17.75
C GLY A 97 -30.52 -21.11 16.73
N ILE A 98 -31.05 -22.27 16.37
CA ILE A 98 -32.19 -22.40 15.46
C ILE A 98 -33.44 -22.56 16.33
N VAL A 99 -34.19 -21.47 16.52
CA VAL A 99 -35.45 -21.46 17.29
C VAL A 99 -36.59 -21.69 16.29
N ASP A 100 -37.07 -22.93 16.20
CA ASP A 100 -37.94 -23.42 15.11
C ASP A 100 -38.72 -24.69 15.52
N SER A 101 -39.12 -25.56 14.59
CA SER A 101 -39.93 -26.77 14.81
C SER A 101 -39.17 -28.03 15.29
N GLY A 102 -37.87 -27.88 15.57
CA GLY A 102 -36.97 -28.98 15.95
C GLY A 102 -35.89 -29.24 14.92
N ILE A 103 -35.28 -30.42 14.97
CA ILE A 103 -34.31 -30.89 13.97
C ILE A 103 -34.41 -32.40 13.78
N ASP A 104 -34.22 -32.89 12.56
CA ASP A 104 -33.94 -34.30 12.30
C ASP A 104 -32.57 -34.65 12.91
N THR A 105 -32.61 -35.39 14.03
CA THR A 105 -31.40 -35.72 14.78
C THR A 105 -30.58 -36.83 14.15
N ALA A 106 -31.12 -37.54 13.15
CA ALA A 106 -30.47 -38.61 12.40
C ALA A 106 -29.90 -38.13 11.06
N ASN A 107 -30.18 -36.90 10.62
CA ASN A 107 -29.70 -36.36 9.36
C ASN A 107 -28.15 -36.38 9.29
N PRO A 108 -27.56 -37.05 8.27
CA PRO A 108 -26.11 -37.16 8.14
C PRO A 108 -25.40 -35.81 8.04
N GLU A 109 -26.06 -34.80 7.47
CA GLU A 109 -25.54 -33.44 7.34
C GLU A 109 -25.18 -32.84 8.70
N PHE A 110 -25.86 -33.22 9.79
CA PHE A 110 -25.62 -32.65 11.12
C PHE A 110 -24.75 -33.50 12.03
N ALA A 111 -24.17 -34.59 11.50
CA ALA A 111 -23.43 -35.57 12.28
C ALA A 111 -22.33 -34.92 13.15
N GLY A 112 -22.45 -35.06 14.47
CA GLY A 112 -21.49 -34.53 15.44
C GLY A 112 -21.55 -33.01 15.67
N ARG A 113 -22.47 -32.28 15.03
CA ARG A 113 -22.57 -30.81 15.10
C ARG A 113 -23.85 -30.30 15.77
N ILE A 114 -24.76 -31.19 16.18
CA ILE A 114 -25.89 -30.83 17.03
C ILE A 114 -25.39 -30.58 18.47
N SER A 115 -25.62 -29.38 18.98
CA SER A 115 -25.22 -28.98 20.32
C SER A 115 -25.95 -29.81 21.38
N SER A 116 -25.22 -30.24 22.39
CA SER A 116 -25.80 -30.88 23.59
C SER A 116 -26.74 -29.96 24.38
N ALA A 117 -26.70 -28.65 24.12
CA ALA A 117 -27.62 -27.67 24.72
C ALA A 117 -28.98 -27.60 24.01
N SER A 118 -29.15 -28.27 22.85
CA SER A 118 -30.44 -28.35 22.13
C SER A 118 -31.56 -28.87 23.04
N ALA A 119 -32.79 -28.39 22.85
CA ALA A 119 -33.90 -28.72 23.73
C ALA A 119 -35.26 -28.64 23.03
N ASP A 120 -36.18 -29.50 23.50
CA ASP A 120 -37.60 -29.32 23.30
C ASP A 120 -38.17 -28.40 24.38
N LEU A 121 -38.76 -27.29 23.95
CA LEU A 121 -39.43 -26.32 24.81
C LEU A 121 -40.96 -26.37 24.63
N ALA A 122 -41.45 -27.06 23.59
CA ALA A 122 -42.86 -27.24 23.30
C ALA A 122 -43.56 -28.27 24.20
N GLY A 123 -42.80 -29.01 25.01
CA GLY A 123 -43.31 -29.73 26.19
C GLY A 123 -43.65 -31.21 26.00
N ASN A 124 -43.12 -31.87 24.96
CA ASN A 124 -43.28 -33.32 24.76
C ASN A 124 -41.99 -34.14 24.96
N GLY A 125 -40.85 -33.46 25.18
CA GLY A 125 -39.51 -34.04 25.38
C GLY A 125 -38.83 -34.51 24.10
N ILE A 126 -39.39 -34.23 22.92
CA ILE A 126 -38.94 -34.76 21.63
C ILE A 126 -38.39 -33.60 20.79
N LEU A 127 -37.06 -33.61 20.60
CA LEU A 127 -36.36 -32.62 19.76
C LEU A 127 -36.62 -32.84 18.26
N GLU A 128 -36.99 -34.05 17.88
CA GLU A 128 -37.22 -34.47 16.50
C GLU A 128 -38.23 -33.57 15.79
N ASP A 129 -37.85 -33.13 14.59
CA ASP A 129 -38.66 -32.28 13.75
C ASP A 129 -39.74 -33.09 13.03
N VAL A 130 -41.00 -32.86 13.39
CA VAL A 130 -42.14 -33.55 12.79
C VAL A 130 -42.60 -32.87 11.50
N GLY A 131 -42.37 -31.55 11.37
CA GLY A 131 -42.80 -30.76 10.22
C GLY A 131 -41.70 -30.60 9.15
N GLY A 132 -40.44 -30.80 9.52
CA GLY A 132 -39.27 -30.67 8.65
C GLY A 132 -38.76 -29.22 8.49
N HIS A 133 -39.50 -28.21 8.96
CA HIS A 133 -39.16 -26.81 8.76
C HIS A 133 -37.83 -26.41 9.42
N GLY A 134 -37.68 -26.69 10.72
CA GLY A 134 -36.45 -26.41 11.46
C GLY A 134 -35.24 -27.14 10.89
N THR A 135 -35.43 -28.38 10.41
CA THR A 135 -34.41 -29.16 9.71
C THR A 135 -33.94 -28.47 8.43
N MET A 136 -34.87 -28.02 7.59
CA MET A 136 -34.57 -27.29 6.35
C MET A 136 -33.85 -25.95 6.64
N VAL A 137 -34.30 -25.22 7.65
CA VAL A 137 -33.65 -23.97 8.10
C VAL A 137 -32.21 -24.23 8.55
N ALA A 138 -31.97 -25.29 9.32
CA ALA A 138 -30.64 -25.68 9.78
C ALA A 138 -29.72 -26.10 8.62
N LEU A 139 -30.24 -26.79 7.60
CA LEU A 139 -29.50 -27.18 6.40
C LEU A 139 -29.00 -25.94 5.63
N VAL A 140 -29.88 -24.97 5.39
CA VAL A 140 -29.51 -23.74 4.67
C VAL A 140 -28.41 -22.97 5.41
N ALA A 141 -28.48 -22.93 6.75
CA ALA A 141 -27.47 -22.26 7.55
C ALA A 141 -26.13 -23.02 7.57
N ALA A 142 -26.16 -24.36 7.75
CA ALA A 142 -25.00 -25.13 8.18
C ALA A 142 -25.01 -26.63 7.78
N ALA A 143 -25.61 -27.03 6.65
CA ALA A 143 -25.37 -28.37 6.07
C ALA A 143 -23.86 -28.60 5.84
N ALA A 144 -23.42 -29.86 5.95
CA ALA A 144 -22.00 -30.18 6.00
C ALA A 144 -21.32 -29.98 4.65
N ARG A 145 -19.99 -30.07 4.66
CA ARG A 145 -19.20 -30.27 3.44
C ARG A 145 -18.67 -31.69 3.47
N ASP A 146 -19.41 -32.62 2.87
CA ASP A 146 -19.13 -34.06 2.94
C ASP A 146 -19.31 -34.79 1.60
N ASP A 147 -19.38 -34.02 0.49
CA ASP A 147 -19.59 -34.49 -0.88
C ASP A 147 -20.96 -35.16 -1.08
N TYR A 148 -21.93 -34.87 -0.20
CA TYR A 148 -23.29 -35.37 -0.26
C TYR A 148 -24.29 -34.22 -0.17
N GLY A 149 -25.43 -34.37 -0.85
CA GLY A 149 -26.53 -33.41 -0.69
C GLY A 149 -26.20 -31.96 -1.03
N ILE A 150 -26.22 -31.08 -0.03
CA ILE A 150 -25.93 -29.64 -0.15
C ILE A 150 -25.01 -29.11 0.93
N LEU A 151 -24.46 -27.94 0.63
CA LEU A 151 -23.55 -27.20 1.46
C LEU A 151 -24.25 -25.96 2.08
N GLY A 152 -24.22 -25.87 3.41
CA GLY A 152 -24.68 -24.68 4.13
C GLY A 152 -23.70 -23.51 3.99
N ILE A 153 -24.17 -22.30 4.29
CA ILE A 153 -23.30 -21.11 4.31
C ILE A 153 -22.13 -21.29 5.30
N ALA A 154 -22.42 -21.76 6.52
CA ALA A 154 -21.48 -21.99 7.61
C ALA A 154 -21.41 -23.48 7.97
N TRP A 155 -20.87 -24.27 7.05
CA TRP A 155 -20.89 -25.74 7.06
C TRP A 155 -20.15 -26.44 8.22
N GLU A 156 -19.32 -25.73 9.00
CA GLU A 156 -18.73 -26.25 10.26
C GLU A 156 -19.34 -25.65 11.53
N ALA A 157 -20.38 -24.82 11.40
CA ALA A 157 -21.07 -24.28 12.57
C ALA A 157 -21.74 -25.38 13.39
N THR A 158 -21.79 -25.16 14.70
CA THR A 158 -22.57 -25.98 15.63
C THR A 158 -24.02 -25.51 15.62
N ILE A 159 -24.96 -26.45 15.51
CA ILE A 159 -26.39 -26.16 15.47
C ILE A 159 -26.99 -26.40 16.86
N MET A 160 -27.57 -25.38 17.47
CA MET A 160 -28.37 -25.53 18.68
C MET A 160 -29.85 -25.47 18.32
N ALA A 161 -30.47 -26.63 18.19
CA ALA A 161 -31.89 -26.74 17.84
C ALA A 161 -32.76 -26.51 19.08
N LEU A 162 -33.70 -25.57 18.96
CA LEU A 162 -34.56 -25.12 20.04
C LEU A 162 -35.99 -25.20 19.53
N ARG A 163 -36.66 -26.31 19.85
CA ARG A 163 -37.99 -26.60 19.36
C ARG A 163 -39.04 -25.80 20.13
N VAL A 164 -39.82 -24.98 19.44
CA VAL A 164 -40.81 -24.06 20.01
C VAL A 164 -42.18 -24.09 19.30
N ASP A 165 -42.37 -25.00 18.34
CA ASP A 165 -43.66 -25.21 17.68
C ASP A 165 -44.68 -25.86 18.60
N ALA A 166 -45.94 -25.50 18.47
CA ALA A 166 -47.04 -26.21 19.09
C ALA A 166 -47.12 -27.63 18.48
N PRO A 167 -46.99 -28.71 19.28
CA PRO A 167 -46.86 -30.06 18.74
C PRO A 167 -48.02 -30.44 17.82
N GLY A 168 -47.69 -30.83 16.59
CA GLY A 168 -48.65 -31.29 15.58
C GLY A 168 -49.26 -30.18 14.72
N THR A 169 -48.96 -28.90 14.97
CA THR A 169 -49.41 -27.79 14.11
C THR A 169 -48.59 -27.68 12.82
N CYS A 170 -47.28 -27.93 12.91
CA CYS A 170 -46.37 -27.97 11.76
C CYS A 170 -46.55 -29.18 10.83
N ALA A 171 -47.45 -30.12 11.15
CA ALA A 171 -47.67 -31.34 10.37
C ALA A 171 -48.86 -31.24 9.39
N SER A 172 -49.53 -30.08 9.34
CA SER A 172 -50.67 -29.81 8.44
C SER A 172 -50.41 -28.60 7.53
N ASP A 173 -51.15 -28.53 6.42
CA ASP A 173 -51.07 -27.44 5.44
C ASP A 173 -51.50 -26.06 6.01
N ASP A 174 -52.09 -26.03 7.20
CA ASP A 174 -52.56 -24.82 7.90
C ASP A 174 -51.43 -23.99 8.58
N GLY A 175 -50.18 -24.47 8.52
CA GLY A 175 -48.99 -23.78 9.03
C GLY A 175 -48.64 -24.06 10.50
N CYS A 176 -47.42 -23.68 10.90
CA CYS A 176 -46.90 -23.84 12.26
C CYS A 176 -47.46 -22.77 13.22
N ALA A 177 -47.89 -23.18 14.41
CA ALA A 177 -48.15 -22.24 15.51
C ALA A 177 -46.98 -22.26 16.48
N PHE A 178 -46.55 -21.09 16.95
CA PHE A 178 -45.47 -20.94 17.91
C PHE A 178 -45.96 -20.18 19.14
N PHE A 179 -45.57 -20.62 20.35
CA PHE A 179 -45.95 -19.94 21.59
C PHE A 179 -44.84 -19.01 22.06
N ASP A 180 -45.20 -17.77 22.35
CA ASP A 180 -44.28 -16.73 22.81
C ASP A 180 -43.43 -17.09 24.04
N ASP A 181 -44.01 -17.82 25.00
CA ASP A 181 -43.28 -18.24 26.19
C ASP A 181 -42.18 -19.27 25.84
N ASP A 182 -42.40 -20.11 24.83
CA ASP A 182 -41.42 -21.11 24.38
C ASP A 182 -40.35 -20.44 23.51
N ILE A 183 -40.75 -19.51 22.63
CA ILE A 183 -39.81 -18.66 21.87
C ILE A 183 -38.87 -17.91 22.83
N ALA A 184 -39.41 -17.26 23.86
CA ALA A 184 -38.62 -16.51 24.84
C ALA A 184 -37.62 -17.42 25.58
N GLN A 185 -38.05 -18.62 26.00
CA GLN A 185 -37.16 -19.62 26.61
C GLN A 185 -36.09 -20.13 25.64
N GLY A 186 -36.42 -20.29 24.35
CA GLY A 186 -35.47 -20.67 23.31
C GLY A 186 -34.36 -19.64 23.15
N ILE A 187 -34.75 -18.37 22.99
CA ILE A 187 -33.80 -17.25 22.88
C ILE A 187 -32.90 -17.19 24.11
N ASP A 188 -33.47 -17.25 25.32
CA ASP A 188 -32.67 -17.22 26.56
C ASP A 188 -31.71 -18.40 26.64
N ARG A 189 -32.16 -19.61 26.30
CA ARG A 189 -31.32 -20.81 26.30
C ARG A 189 -30.19 -20.73 25.29
N ALA A 190 -30.43 -20.17 24.11
CA ALA A 190 -29.39 -19.92 23.12
C ALA A 190 -28.30 -19.00 23.67
N VAL A 191 -28.69 -17.88 24.29
CA VAL A 191 -27.78 -16.92 24.91
C VAL A 191 -26.99 -17.56 26.06
N GLU A 192 -27.67 -18.25 26.98
CA GLU A 192 -27.07 -18.91 28.14
C GLU A 192 -26.03 -19.96 27.77
N ASN A 193 -26.21 -20.62 26.61
CA ASN A 193 -25.33 -21.67 26.12
C ASN A 193 -24.37 -21.18 25.01
N GLY A 194 -24.18 -19.85 24.90
CA GLY A 194 -23.09 -19.27 24.12
C GLY A 194 -23.32 -19.19 22.62
N ALA A 195 -24.57 -19.30 22.15
CA ALA A 195 -24.89 -19.01 20.75
C ALA A 195 -24.46 -17.58 20.39
N LYS A 196 -23.84 -17.40 19.22
CA LYS A 196 -23.45 -16.08 18.70
C LYS A 196 -24.48 -15.52 17.73
N VAL A 197 -25.25 -16.41 17.13
CA VAL A 197 -26.31 -16.10 16.19
C VAL A 197 -27.57 -16.85 16.60
N ILE A 198 -28.73 -16.21 16.53
CA ILE A 198 -30.04 -16.82 16.71
C ILE A 198 -30.84 -16.58 15.43
N ASN A 199 -31.33 -17.66 14.82
CA ASN A 199 -32.22 -17.62 13.68
C ASN A 199 -33.67 -17.84 14.15
N LEU A 200 -34.55 -16.91 13.78
CA LEU A 200 -35.98 -16.93 14.02
C LEU A 200 -36.71 -16.93 12.67
N SER A 201 -36.89 -18.11 12.08
CA SER A 201 -37.65 -18.30 10.84
C SER A 201 -39.16 -18.39 11.12
N LEU A 202 -39.65 -17.45 11.92
CA LEU A 202 -41.01 -17.40 12.45
C LEU A 202 -41.50 -15.95 12.50
N GLY A 203 -42.82 -15.78 12.50
CA GLY A 203 -43.46 -14.49 12.27
C GLY A 203 -44.92 -14.46 12.71
N GLY A 204 -45.56 -13.31 12.51
CA GLY A 204 -46.99 -13.11 12.77
C GLY A 204 -47.30 -11.93 13.70
N SER A 205 -48.16 -12.16 14.71
CA SER A 205 -48.65 -11.09 15.57
C SER A 205 -47.54 -10.43 16.40
N PRO A 206 -47.72 -9.18 16.90
CA PRO A 206 -46.71 -8.50 17.71
C PRO A 206 -46.21 -9.38 18.87
N PRO A 207 -44.89 -9.40 19.15
CA PRO A 207 -44.33 -10.30 20.15
C PRO A 207 -44.77 -9.85 21.54
N SER A 208 -44.92 -10.78 22.49
CA SER A 208 -45.19 -10.48 23.90
C SER A 208 -44.01 -9.78 24.59
N GLN A 209 -44.23 -9.30 25.82
CA GLN A 209 -43.15 -8.71 26.61
C GLN A 209 -42.07 -9.74 26.96
N ALA A 210 -42.41 -11.02 27.09
CA ALA A 210 -41.44 -12.07 27.39
C ALA A 210 -40.42 -12.21 26.26
N VAL A 211 -40.88 -12.37 25.01
CA VAL A 211 -40.03 -12.46 23.82
C VAL A 211 -39.20 -11.18 23.66
N ARG A 212 -39.82 -10.00 23.81
CA ARG A 212 -39.08 -8.73 23.73
C ARG A 212 -37.94 -8.64 24.75
N ASN A 213 -38.17 -9.09 25.98
CA ASN A 213 -37.14 -9.11 27.02
C ASN A 213 -36.01 -10.11 26.70
N ALA A 214 -36.34 -11.27 26.11
CA ALA A 214 -35.34 -12.25 25.69
C ALA A 214 -34.46 -11.72 24.57
N VAL A 215 -35.04 -11.09 23.56
CA VAL A 215 -34.28 -10.43 22.47
C VAL A 215 -33.42 -9.27 22.99
N ALA A 216 -33.92 -8.48 23.94
CA ALA A 216 -33.10 -7.45 24.58
C ALA A 216 -31.88 -8.05 25.29
N ARG A 217 -32.05 -9.16 26.03
CA ARG A 217 -30.93 -9.89 26.64
C ARG A 217 -29.95 -10.45 25.61
N ALA A 218 -30.44 -10.98 24.49
CA ALA A 218 -29.59 -11.43 23.39
C ALA A 218 -28.78 -10.28 22.79
N GLY A 219 -29.43 -9.14 22.55
CA GLY A 219 -28.80 -7.89 22.11
C GLY A 219 -27.70 -7.42 23.06
N ASP A 220 -27.99 -7.36 24.35
CA ASP A 220 -27.04 -6.95 25.39
C ASP A 220 -25.86 -7.94 25.54
N ALA A 221 -26.08 -9.21 25.24
CA ALA A 221 -25.03 -10.24 25.18
C ALA A 221 -24.20 -10.21 23.89
N GLY A 222 -24.51 -9.31 22.94
CA GLY A 222 -23.82 -9.21 21.66
C GLY A 222 -24.18 -10.32 20.67
N VAL A 223 -25.29 -11.03 20.90
CA VAL A 223 -25.80 -12.08 20.00
C VAL A 223 -26.54 -11.43 18.85
N VAL A 224 -26.24 -11.86 17.61
CA VAL A 224 -26.97 -11.44 16.41
C VAL A 224 -28.25 -12.24 16.29
N VAL A 225 -29.37 -11.56 16.11
CA VAL A 225 -30.68 -12.18 15.91
C VAL A 225 -31.13 -11.90 14.48
N VAL A 226 -31.41 -12.94 13.71
CA VAL A 226 -31.97 -12.82 12.36
C VAL A 226 -33.41 -13.32 12.41
N VAL A 227 -34.34 -12.48 11.98
CA VAL A 227 -35.78 -12.81 11.99
C VAL A 227 -36.35 -12.67 10.58
N ALA A 228 -37.19 -13.63 10.17
CA ALA A 228 -37.87 -13.58 8.88
C ALA A 228 -38.78 -12.34 8.76
N ALA A 229 -38.92 -11.77 7.56
CA ALA A 229 -39.74 -10.58 7.32
C ALA A 229 -41.25 -10.84 7.27
N GLY A 230 -41.68 -12.09 7.05
CA GLY A 230 -43.07 -12.46 6.81
C GLY A 230 -43.35 -12.76 5.32
N ASN A 231 -44.40 -13.55 5.08
CA ASN A 231 -44.74 -14.10 3.75
C ASN A 231 -46.16 -13.68 3.29
N ASP A 232 -46.64 -12.51 3.70
CA ASP A 232 -48.05 -12.08 3.58
C ASP A 232 -48.34 -11.31 2.28
N ALA A 233 -47.38 -11.18 1.36
CA ALA A 233 -47.56 -10.37 0.14
C ALA A 233 -48.64 -10.87 -0.83
N ASN A 234 -49.03 -12.14 -0.71
CA ASN A 234 -50.16 -12.72 -1.43
C ASN A 234 -51.38 -12.98 -0.54
N ASP A 235 -51.38 -12.53 0.72
CA ASP A 235 -52.50 -12.70 1.64
C ASP A 235 -53.46 -11.51 1.58
N ASP A 236 -54.69 -11.76 1.15
CA ASP A 236 -55.79 -10.78 1.09
C ASP A 236 -56.46 -10.56 2.46
N ALA A 237 -55.90 -11.11 3.55
CA ALA A 237 -56.45 -10.97 4.89
C ALA A 237 -56.59 -9.49 5.31
N PRO A 238 -57.72 -9.08 5.94
CA PRO A 238 -58.03 -7.68 6.21
C PRO A 238 -57.13 -6.95 7.24
N ASN A 239 -56.02 -7.55 7.69
CA ASN A 239 -55.07 -6.97 8.62
C ASN A 239 -53.60 -7.30 8.30
N THR A 240 -53.28 -7.77 7.08
CA THR A 240 -51.91 -7.94 6.60
C THR A 240 -51.49 -6.67 5.83
N ASP A 241 -50.29 -6.17 6.11
CA ASP A 241 -49.65 -5.09 5.35
C ASP A 241 -48.31 -5.59 4.84
N SER A 242 -48.31 -6.13 3.63
CA SER A 242 -47.12 -6.67 3.00
C SER A 242 -46.12 -5.62 2.54
N THR A 243 -46.45 -4.34 2.66
CA THR A 243 -45.50 -3.25 2.34
C THR A 243 -44.51 -2.98 3.47
N GLN A 244 -44.64 -3.68 4.61
CA GLN A 244 -43.71 -3.64 5.73
C GLN A 244 -43.47 -5.04 6.29
N PRO A 245 -42.36 -5.27 7.02
CA PRO A 245 -42.15 -6.54 7.70
C PRO A 245 -43.26 -6.80 8.72
N ASP A 246 -43.47 -8.08 9.04
CA ASP A 246 -44.51 -8.45 9.97
C ASP A 246 -44.34 -7.80 11.37
N PRO A 247 -45.42 -7.66 12.15
CA PRO A 247 -45.34 -7.02 13.46
C PRO A 247 -44.44 -7.75 14.47
N PHE A 248 -44.22 -9.05 14.30
CA PHE A 248 -43.30 -9.83 15.13
C PHE A 248 -41.86 -9.34 14.95
N ALA A 249 -41.35 -9.36 13.72
CA ALA A 249 -40.02 -8.93 13.32
C ALA A 249 -39.75 -7.46 13.69
N VAL A 250 -40.71 -6.57 13.41
CA VAL A 250 -40.62 -5.15 13.80
C VAL A 250 -40.49 -5.00 15.32
N GLY A 251 -41.25 -5.79 16.09
CA GLY A 251 -41.21 -5.79 17.55
C GLY A 251 -39.88 -6.28 18.13
N LEU A 252 -39.24 -7.27 17.51
CA LEU A 252 -37.92 -7.75 17.93
C LEU A 252 -36.82 -6.72 17.64
N ARG A 253 -36.84 -6.14 16.43
CA ARG A 253 -35.89 -5.10 16.01
C ARG A 253 -35.91 -3.92 16.98
N GLN A 254 -37.09 -3.52 17.48
CA GLN A 254 -37.27 -2.43 18.45
C GLN A 254 -36.47 -2.59 19.74
N VAL A 255 -36.21 -3.83 20.17
CA VAL A 255 -35.65 -4.12 21.48
C VAL A 255 -34.28 -4.80 21.44
N GLY A 256 -33.83 -5.27 20.27
CA GLY A 256 -32.58 -6.04 20.14
C GLY A 256 -31.29 -5.23 20.11
N SER A 257 -31.27 -3.99 20.62
CA SER A 257 -30.07 -3.16 20.80
C SER A 257 -29.17 -3.04 19.54
N GLY A 258 -29.77 -3.03 18.34
CA GLY A 258 -29.04 -2.94 17.07
C GLY A 258 -28.41 -4.26 16.58
N ASN A 259 -28.73 -5.39 17.20
CA ASN A 259 -28.25 -6.71 16.79
C ASN A 259 -29.28 -7.54 16.00
N VAL A 260 -30.41 -6.94 15.60
CA VAL A 260 -31.48 -7.64 14.88
C VAL A 260 -31.46 -7.26 13.41
N ILE A 261 -31.41 -8.28 12.54
CA ILE A 261 -31.62 -8.15 11.09
C ILE A 261 -32.98 -8.75 10.74
N ILE A 262 -33.77 -8.01 9.97
CA ILE A 262 -35.00 -8.52 9.37
C ILE A 262 -34.65 -9.06 7.98
N ALA A 263 -34.98 -10.33 7.72
CA ALA A 263 -34.60 -11.06 6.53
C ALA A 263 -35.72 -11.13 5.49
N GLY A 264 -35.52 -10.40 4.39
CA GLY A 264 -36.37 -10.46 3.21
C GLY A 264 -35.98 -11.54 2.21
N SER A 265 -36.90 -11.91 1.32
CA SER A 265 -36.65 -12.93 0.30
C SER A 265 -36.56 -12.33 -1.10
N VAL A 266 -35.52 -12.71 -1.84
CA VAL A 266 -35.40 -12.47 -3.28
C VAL A 266 -35.37 -13.79 -4.06
N THR A 267 -35.68 -13.71 -5.35
CA THR A 267 -35.47 -14.78 -6.33
C THR A 267 -34.01 -14.80 -6.82
N SER A 268 -33.63 -15.86 -7.52
CA SER A 268 -32.30 -15.97 -8.14
C SER A 268 -32.02 -14.93 -9.23
N SER A 269 -33.02 -14.13 -9.61
CA SER A 269 -32.91 -13.03 -10.58
C SER A 269 -32.93 -11.65 -9.92
N ASP A 270 -32.65 -11.54 -8.62
CA ASP A 270 -32.65 -10.29 -7.84
C ASP A 270 -34.01 -9.55 -7.87
N ALA A 271 -35.12 -10.29 -7.98
CA ALA A 271 -36.46 -9.74 -7.81
C ALA A 271 -36.98 -10.05 -6.40
N LEU A 272 -37.75 -9.15 -5.79
CA LEU A 272 -38.41 -9.46 -4.52
C LEU A 272 -39.31 -10.67 -4.72
N SER A 273 -39.20 -11.67 -3.87
CA SER A 273 -40.05 -12.86 -3.97
C SER A 273 -41.50 -12.46 -3.79
N SER A 274 -42.41 -13.02 -4.59
CA SER A 274 -43.82 -12.60 -4.63
C SER A 274 -44.56 -12.74 -3.30
N PHE A 275 -44.06 -13.57 -2.38
CA PHE A 275 -44.60 -13.74 -1.03
C PHE A 275 -43.94 -12.84 0.01
N SER A 276 -42.74 -12.30 -0.24
CA SER A 276 -41.97 -11.56 0.77
C SER A 276 -42.67 -10.26 1.12
N ASN A 277 -42.86 -10.01 2.42
CA ASN A 277 -43.15 -8.66 2.88
C ASN A 277 -41.97 -7.73 2.51
N SER A 278 -42.24 -6.47 2.17
CA SER A 278 -41.21 -5.47 1.83
C SER A 278 -40.58 -4.83 3.07
N ALA A 279 -39.44 -4.17 2.90
CA ALA A 279 -38.69 -3.54 3.98
C ALA A 279 -39.44 -2.39 4.70
N GLY A 280 -40.28 -1.66 3.97
CA GLY A 280 -41.11 -0.58 4.48
C GLY A 280 -40.33 0.47 5.26
N ASN A 281 -40.80 0.78 6.47
CA ASN A 281 -40.14 1.74 7.37
C ASN A 281 -38.98 1.13 8.19
N GLN A 282 -38.67 -0.16 8.01
CA GLN A 282 -37.54 -0.83 8.66
C GLN A 282 -36.33 -0.96 7.71
N ALA A 283 -36.32 -0.26 6.59
CA ALA A 283 -35.32 -0.38 5.52
C ALA A 283 -33.86 -0.37 5.98
N ASP A 284 -33.50 0.40 7.02
CA ASP A 284 -32.13 0.45 7.56
C ASP A 284 -31.66 -0.86 8.24
N TRP A 285 -32.59 -1.73 8.65
CA TRP A 285 -32.33 -2.98 9.39
C TRP A 285 -32.77 -4.22 8.61
N TYR A 286 -33.10 -4.03 7.33
CA TYR A 286 -33.67 -5.04 6.47
C TYR A 286 -32.63 -5.48 5.43
N LEU A 287 -32.40 -6.78 5.35
CA LEU A 287 -31.46 -7.38 4.41
C LEU A 287 -32.18 -8.51 3.67
N THR A 288 -32.12 -8.51 2.35
CA THR A 288 -32.66 -9.62 1.57
C THR A 288 -31.62 -10.72 1.36
N ALA A 289 -32.08 -11.96 1.25
CA ALA A 289 -31.28 -13.09 0.81
C ALA A 289 -32.11 -14.00 -0.09
N LEU A 290 -31.48 -14.97 -0.76
CA LEU A 290 -32.21 -15.91 -1.60
C LEU A 290 -33.20 -16.69 -0.73
N GLY A 291 -34.48 -16.61 -1.02
CA GLY A 291 -35.50 -17.34 -0.25
C GLY A 291 -36.58 -17.94 -1.14
N ASP A 292 -36.51 -17.75 -2.46
CA ASP A 292 -37.39 -18.41 -3.41
C ASP A 292 -36.68 -19.58 -4.09
N ARG A 293 -37.33 -20.75 -4.08
CA ARG A 293 -36.88 -22.00 -4.70
C ARG A 293 -35.50 -22.44 -4.18
N VAL A 294 -35.31 -22.35 -2.88
CA VAL A 294 -34.11 -22.80 -2.17
C VAL A 294 -34.21 -24.31 -1.96
N CYS A 295 -33.20 -25.05 -2.39
CA CYS A 295 -32.99 -26.43 -1.98
C CYS A 295 -32.57 -26.48 -0.48
N CYS A 296 -32.78 -27.51 0.33
CA CYS A 296 -33.10 -28.89 0.06
C CYS A 296 -33.83 -29.55 1.22
N VAL A 297 -34.89 -30.27 0.90
CA VAL A 297 -35.65 -31.03 1.89
C VAL A 297 -35.07 -32.42 1.98
N TYR A 298 -34.79 -32.89 3.19
CA TYR A 298 -34.33 -34.26 3.43
C TYR A 298 -35.50 -35.09 3.95
N GLU A 299 -35.64 -36.29 3.43
CA GLU A 299 -36.63 -37.28 3.86
C GLU A 299 -35.91 -38.62 3.98
N ASP A 300 -35.98 -39.24 5.16
CA ASP A 300 -35.28 -40.49 5.49
C ASP A 300 -33.75 -40.44 5.28
N GLY A 301 -33.15 -39.26 5.43
CA GLY A 301 -31.71 -39.04 5.27
C GLY A 301 -31.23 -38.82 3.84
N ASP A 302 -32.14 -38.79 2.86
CA ASP A 302 -31.84 -38.48 1.45
C ASP A 302 -32.52 -37.18 0.98
N LEU A 303 -31.96 -36.55 -0.06
CA LEU A 303 -32.60 -35.43 -0.74
C LEU A 303 -33.97 -35.85 -1.28
N LYS A 304 -35.02 -35.15 -0.83
CA LYS A 304 -36.39 -35.37 -1.27
C LYS A 304 -36.52 -35.04 -2.74
N THR A 305 -36.91 -36.03 -3.52
CA THR A 305 -37.26 -35.86 -4.93
C THR A 305 -38.75 -36.02 -5.15
N VAL A 306 -39.33 -35.21 -6.02
CA VAL A 306 -40.71 -35.32 -6.49
C VAL A 306 -40.74 -35.69 -7.96
N THR A 307 -41.62 -36.62 -8.32
CA THR A 307 -41.87 -36.99 -9.70
C THR A 307 -43.14 -36.31 -10.18
N ASP A 308 -43.08 -35.60 -11.30
CA ASP A 308 -44.23 -34.94 -11.89
C ASP A 308 -45.16 -35.92 -12.63
N ASP A 309 -46.31 -35.42 -13.11
CA ASP A 309 -47.30 -36.22 -13.86
C ASP A 309 -46.74 -36.77 -15.19
N ASN A 310 -45.62 -36.23 -15.69
CA ASN A 310 -44.95 -36.69 -16.91
C ASN A 310 -43.89 -37.77 -16.63
N GLY A 311 -43.61 -38.07 -15.36
CA GLY A 311 -42.59 -39.04 -14.93
C GLY A 311 -41.20 -38.42 -14.76
N ASP A 312 -41.04 -37.11 -14.86
CA ASP A 312 -39.79 -36.41 -14.64
C ASP A 312 -39.57 -36.19 -13.15
N THR A 313 -38.36 -36.49 -12.65
CA THR A 313 -38.02 -36.41 -11.22
C THR A 313 -37.14 -35.19 -10.95
N PHE A 314 -37.54 -34.37 -9.98
CA PHE A 314 -36.89 -33.13 -9.59
C PHE A 314 -36.61 -33.12 -8.10
N VAL A 315 -35.57 -32.40 -7.67
CA VAL A 315 -35.34 -32.13 -6.25
C VAL A 315 -36.42 -31.17 -5.75
N PHE A 316 -36.99 -31.48 -4.58
CA PHE A 316 -37.99 -30.64 -3.96
C PHE A 316 -37.34 -29.39 -3.36
N VAL A 317 -37.86 -28.22 -3.75
CA VAL A 317 -37.38 -26.90 -3.30
C VAL A 317 -38.45 -26.21 -2.47
N VAL A 318 -38.02 -25.31 -1.60
CA VAL A 318 -38.88 -24.55 -0.69
C VAL A 318 -38.73 -23.06 -0.91
N SER A 319 -39.77 -22.31 -0.57
CA SER A 319 -39.80 -20.85 -0.70
C SER A 319 -40.32 -20.21 0.58
N GLY A 320 -39.70 -19.12 1.01
CA GLY A 320 -40.09 -18.36 2.20
C GLY A 320 -38.97 -17.47 2.72
N THR A 321 -39.34 -16.36 3.38
CA THR A 321 -38.39 -15.54 4.15
C THR A 321 -37.69 -16.34 5.26
N SER A 322 -38.32 -17.43 5.70
CA SER A 322 -37.75 -18.48 6.56
C SER A 322 -36.48 -19.15 6.01
N PHE A 323 -36.22 -19.10 4.70
CA PHE A 323 -35.02 -19.65 4.05
C PHE A 323 -34.01 -18.58 3.64
N ALA A 324 -34.41 -17.30 3.66
CA ALA A 324 -33.49 -16.16 3.55
C ALA A 324 -32.77 -15.90 4.89
N ALA A 325 -33.51 -15.94 6.01
CA ALA A 325 -32.97 -15.75 7.37
C ALA A 325 -31.75 -16.66 7.71
N PRO A 326 -31.78 -17.99 7.47
CA PRO A 326 -30.65 -18.86 7.79
C PRO A 326 -29.40 -18.57 6.97
N GLN A 327 -29.52 -18.01 5.77
CA GLN A 327 -28.34 -17.64 4.97
C GLN A 327 -27.61 -16.44 5.58
N ILE A 328 -28.36 -15.44 6.04
CA ILE A 328 -27.83 -14.30 6.79
C ILE A 328 -27.25 -14.78 8.13
N SER A 329 -27.92 -15.72 8.81
CA SER A 329 -27.41 -16.31 10.06
C SER A 329 -26.07 -17.04 9.85
N GLY A 330 -25.94 -17.82 8.77
CA GLY A 330 -24.69 -18.45 8.38
C GLY A 330 -23.60 -17.42 8.08
N ALA A 331 -23.92 -16.36 7.34
CA ALA A 331 -22.97 -15.28 7.06
C ALA A 331 -22.45 -14.58 8.34
N ALA A 332 -23.34 -14.35 9.31
CA ALA A 332 -22.95 -13.83 10.62
C ALA A 332 -22.01 -14.79 11.36
N ALA A 333 -22.27 -16.11 11.28
CA ALA A 333 -21.39 -17.11 11.89
C ALA A 333 -19.99 -17.13 11.25
N LEU A 334 -19.90 -17.02 9.92
CA LEU A 334 -18.62 -16.90 9.21
C LEU A 334 -17.82 -15.68 9.69
N LEU A 335 -18.48 -14.54 9.87
CA LEU A 335 -17.85 -13.32 10.36
C LEU A 335 -17.34 -13.45 11.81
N PHE A 336 -18.12 -14.07 12.69
CA PHE A 336 -17.70 -14.30 14.08
C PHE A 336 -16.47 -15.21 14.21
N GLN A 337 -16.35 -16.23 13.36
CA GLN A 337 -15.15 -17.08 13.34
C GLN A 337 -13.94 -16.32 12.77
N ALA A 338 -14.11 -15.68 11.62
CA ALA A 338 -13.03 -14.98 10.92
C ALA A 338 -12.46 -13.82 11.76
N PHE A 339 -13.35 -13.12 12.46
CA PHE A 339 -13.05 -11.88 13.18
C PHE A 339 -13.64 -11.91 14.60
N PRO A 340 -13.05 -12.67 15.54
CA PRO A 340 -13.61 -12.84 16.90
C PRO A 340 -13.66 -11.55 17.74
N ASN A 341 -13.05 -10.46 17.27
CA ASN A 341 -13.09 -9.16 17.93
C ASN A 341 -14.33 -8.33 17.59
N LEU A 342 -15.14 -8.77 16.61
CA LEU A 342 -16.36 -8.07 16.23
C LEU A 342 -17.41 -8.22 17.32
N THR A 343 -18.09 -7.11 17.60
CA THR A 343 -19.33 -7.10 18.38
C THR A 343 -20.51 -7.51 17.48
N GLY A 344 -21.63 -7.95 18.09
CA GLY A 344 -22.85 -8.24 17.33
C GLY A 344 -23.33 -7.05 16.48
N GLN A 345 -23.23 -5.83 17.01
CA GLN A 345 -23.58 -4.61 16.28
C GLN A 345 -22.67 -4.41 15.07
N GLU A 346 -21.36 -4.62 15.19
CA GLU A 346 -20.43 -4.51 14.07
C GLU A 346 -20.68 -5.57 13.00
N VAL A 347 -21.09 -6.80 13.38
CA VAL A 347 -21.50 -7.84 12.42
C VAL A 347 -22.76 -7.42 11.67
N VAL A 348 -23.77 -6.90 12.37
CA VAL A 348 -25.01 -6.41 11.76
C VAL A 348 -24.75 -5.22 10.84
N GLU A 349 -24.00 -4.23 11.31
CA GLU A 349 -23.61 -3.07 10.50
C GLU A 349 -22.83 -3.50 9.25
N LEU A 350 -21.90 -4.44 9.39
CA LEU A 350 -21.12 -4.94 8.27
C LEU A 350 -22.02 -5.59 7.22
N LEU A 351 -22.86 -6.57 7.60
CA LEU A 351 -23.77 -7.25 6.67
C LEU A 351 -24.74 -6.28 5.97
N LEU A 352 -25.26 -5.29 6.70
CA LEU A 352 -26.16 -4.26 6.15
C LEU A 352 -25.42 -3.22 5.29
N SER A 353 -24.16 -2.92 5.57
CA SER A 353 -23.39 -1.89 4.82
C SER A 353 -22.70 -2.43 3.57
N THR A 354 -22.45 -3.74 3.51
CA THR A 354 -21.83 -4.41 2.36
C THR A 354 -22.82 -5.13 1.46
N ALA A 355 -24.11 -5.03 1.75
CA ALA A 355 -25.16 -5.59 0.92
C ALA A 355 -25.08 -5.07 -0.53
N ARG A 356 -25.39 -5.94 -1.50
CA ARG A 356 -25.51 -5.60 -2.91
C ARG A 356 -26.78 -4.77 -3.11
N ASP A 357 -26.59 -3.48 -3.35
CA ASP A 357 -27.65 -2.51 -3.64
C ASP A 357 -28.42 -2.89 -4.92
N ILE A 358 -29.73 -3.09 -4.77
CA ILE A 358 -30.67 -3.45 -5.85
C ILE A 358 -31.97 -2.66 -5.64
N GLY A 359 -32.71 -2.40 -6.73
CA GLY A 359 -33.89 -1.53 -6.67
C GLY A 359 -33.49 -0.06 -6.82
N ASP A 360 -34.07 0.81 -5.98
CA ASP A 360 -33.75 2.24 -5.96
C ASP A 360 -32.39 2.46 -5.29
N PRO A 361 -31.49 3.32 -5.83
CA PRO A 361 -30.15 3.48 -5.27
C PRO A 361 -30.11 3.85 -3.78
N GLY A 362 -29.38 3.08 -2.98
CA GLY A 362 -29.22 3.27 -1.55
C GLY A 362 -30.20 2.44 -0.72
N THR A 363 -30.55 2.92 0.48
CA THR A 363 -31.58 2.24 1.29
C THR A 363 -32.97 2.54 0.73
N ASP A 364 -33.76 1.51 0.44
CA ASP A 364 -35.10 1.63 -0.12
C ASP A 364 -36.17 0.81 0.64
N ALA A 365 -37.45 1.12 0.41
CA ALA A 365 -38.56 0.50 1.14
C ALA A 365 -38.95 -0.90 0.62
N GLU A 366 -38.39 -1.36 -0.49
CA GLU A 366 -38.68 -2.67 -1.08
C GLU A 366 -37.63 -3.70 -0.62
N PHE A 367 -36.35 -3.43 -0.85
CA PHE A 367 -35.21 -4.32 -0.58
C PHE A 367 -34.41 -3.94 0.67
N GLY A 368 -34.71 -2.80 1.31
CA GLY A 368 -34.00 -2.35 2.50
C GLY A 368 -32.58 -1.93 2.17
N ARG A 369 -31.61 -2.70 2.66
CA ARG A 369 -30.18 -2.49 2.39
C ARG A 369 -29.70 -3.21 1.11
N GLY A 370 -30.55 -4.03 0.48
CA GLY A 370 -30.20 -4.82 -0.69
C GLY A 370 -30.04 -6.31 -0.37
N VAL A 371 -29.26 -7.03 -1.17
CA VAL A 371 -29.04 -8.49 -1.04
C VAL A 371 -27.76 -8.77 -0.24
N LEU A 372 -27.78 -9.80 0.61
CA LEU A 372 -26.60 -10.32 1.30
C LEU A 372 -25.44 -10.56 0.31
N ASP A 373 -24.28 -9.97 0.62
CA ASP A 373 -23.03 -10.17 -0.11
C ASP A 373 -21.90 -10.51 0.88
N ILE A 374 -21.59 -11.80 1.00
CA ILE A 374 -20.52 -12.31 1.87
C ILE A 374 -19.15 -11.92 1.29
N GLY A 375 -19.06 -11.83 -0.04
CA GLY A 375 -17.84 -11.44 -0.74
C GLY A 375 -17.36 -10.05 -0.32
N GLU A 376 -18.24 -9.06 -0.38
CA GLU A 376 -17.96 -7.68 0.03
C GLU A 376 -17.85 -7.56 1.56
N ALA A 377 -18.66 -8.30 2.33
CA ALA A 377 -18.52 -8.35 3.79
C ALA A 377 -17.12 -8.78 4.22
N PHE A 378 -16.44 -9.64 3.46
CA PHE A 378 -15.07 -10.08 3.73
C PHE A 378 -13.98 -9.18 3.14
N GLN A 379 -14.33 -8.09 2.44
CA GLN A 379 -13.36 -7.08 2.02
C GLN A 379 -13.04 -6.07 3.15
N PRO A 380 -11.85 -5.43 3.12
CA PRO A 380 -11.51 -4.36 4.05
C PRO A 380 -12.44 -3.16 3.93
N GLN A 381 -13.02 -2.71 5.04
CA GLN A 381 -13.98 -1.60 5.05
C GLN A 381 -13.39 -0.30 5.61
N GLY A 382 -13.61 0.81 4.91
CA GLY A 382 -13.14 2.13 5.31
C GLY A 382 -11.62 2.31 5.26
N ALA A 383 -11.08 3.16 6.13
CA ALA A 383 -9.64 3.43 6.17
C ALA A 383 -8.88 2.25 6.79
N THR A 384 -7.84 1.80 6.11
CA THR A 384 -6.93 0.76 6.61
C THR A 384 -5.70 1.34 7.29
N SER A 385 -5.07 0.58 8.19
CA SER A 385 -3.82 0.92 8.87
C SER A 385 -2.92 -0.30 8.96
N LEU A 386 -1.59 -0.12 9.05
CA LEU A 386 -0.72 -1.26 9.33
C LEU A 386 -0.99 -1.78 10.75
N ALA A 387 -1.10 -3.10 10.93
CA ALA A 387 -1.39 -3.67 12.23
C ALA A 387 -0.34 -3.26 13.27
N GLY A 388 -0.80 -2.65 14.38
CA GLY A 388 0.06 -2.05 15.40
C GLY A 388 0.43 -0.58 15.17
N SER A 389 -0.13 0.08 14.13
CA SER A 389 0.01 1.50 13.85
C SER A 389 -1.34 2.21 13.91
N THR A 390 -1.30 3.50 14.23
CA THR A 390 -2.47 4.40 14.13
C THR A 390 -2.50 5.18 12.83
N GLN A 391 -1.47 5.04 11.98
CA GLN A 391 -1.38 5.75 10.71
C GLN A 391 -2.20 5.05 9.64
N THR A 392 -3.03 5.82 8.95
CA THR A 392 -3.84 5.34 7.84
C THR A 392 -2.98 5.10 6.60
N LEU A 393 -3.28 4.02 5.88
CA LEU A 393 -2.69 3.65 4.60
C LEU A 393 -3.82 3.04 3.78
N ALA A 394 -4.35 3.74 2.78
CA ALA A 394 -5.36 3.15 1.91
C ALA A 394 -4.71 2.10 1.00
N LEU A 395 -5.44 1.03 0.68
CA LEU A 395 -4.91 -0.07 -0.13
C LEU A 395 -4.60 0.33 -1.58
N ALA A 396 -5.15 1.44 -2.06
CA ALA A 396 -4.83 2.03 -3.35
C ALA A 396 -3.63 2.99 -3.31
N ASP A 397 -3.16 3.36 -2.11
CA ASP A 397 -2.09 4.35 -1.96
C ASP A 397 -0.78 3.81 -2.50
N THR A 398 0.00 4.73 -3.07
CA THR A 398 1.38 4.45 -3.45
C THR A 398 2.19 4.22 -2.19
N SER A 399 2.82 3.04 -2.07
CA SER A 399 3.59 2.69 -0.87
C SER A 399 5.01 3.27 -0.90
N LEU A 400 5.63 3.29 -2.08
CA LEU A 400 6.99 3.80 -2.28
C LEU A 400 7.17 4.22 -3.75
N VAL A 401 7.85 5.35 -3.95
CA VAL A 401 8.29 5.82 -5.27
C VAL A 401 9.81 5.85 -5.32
N ALA A 402 10.40 5.09 -6.23
CA ALA A 402 11.85 5.00 -6.38
C ALA A 402 12.45 6.29 -6.99
N SER A 403 13.76 6.45 -6.86
CA SER A 403 14.51 7.53 -7.52
C SER A 403 15.11 7.08 -8.86
N PRO A 404 15.53 8.02 -9.74
CA PRO A 404 16.21 7.67 -10.99
C PRO A 404 17.38 6.71 -10.81
N ALA A 405 18.16 6.83 -9.72
CA ALA A 405 19.28 5.94 -9.44
C ALA A 405 18.89 4.48 -9.20
N MET A 406 17.63 4.22 -8.85
CA MET A 406 17.09 2.89 -8.58
C MET A 406 16.44 2.24 -9.81
N GLY A 407 16.19 3.01 -10.88
CA GLY A 407 15.65 2.53 -12.15
C GLY A 407 14.50 1.54 -12.03
N ASP A 408 14.64 0.39 -12.69
CA ASP A 408 13.66 -0.70 -12.70
C ASP A 408 13.67 -1.60 -11.45
N ALA A 409 14.25 -1.19 -10.31
CA ALA A 409 14.25 -2.01 -9.09
C ALA A 409 12.83 -2.35 -8.60
N MET A 410 11.88 -1.43 -8.74
CA MET A 410 10.49 -1.63 -8.28
C MET A 410 9.76 -2.69 -9.07
N SER A 411 10.02 -2.84 -10.37
CA SER A 411 9.37 -3.86 -11.21
C SER A 411 9.91 -5.27 -10.96
N GLN A 412 10.96 -5.41 -10.15
CA GLN A 412 11.58 -6.68 -9.80
C GLN A 412 11.21 -7.18 -8.40
N SER A 413 10.48 -6.38 -7.64
CA SER A 413 10.15 -6.69 -6.26
C SER A 413 9.07 -7.76 -6.22
N ALA A 414 9.40 -8.95 -5.69
CA ALA A 414 8.53 -10.12 -5.78
C ALA A 414 7.29 -10.01 -4.89
N SER A 415 7.43 -9.51 -3.66
CA SER A 415 6.31 -9.20 -2.76
C SER A 415 6.79 -8.42 -1.52
N LEU A 416 5.90 -7.59 -0.98
CA LEU A 416 6.06 -6.87 0.28
C LEU A 416 4.80 -7.09 1.13
N GLN A 417 4.56 -8.36 1.46
CA GLN A 417 3.41 -8.83 2.23
C GLN A 417 3.41 -8.28 3.66
N THR A 418 2.26 -7.79 4.09
CA THR A 418 2.02 -7.22 5.42
C THR A 418 0.58 -7.48 5.87
N VAL A 419 0.30 -7.25 7.15
CA VAL A 419 -1.05 -7.24 7.70
C VAL A 419 -1.53 -5.80 7.91
N VAL A 420 -2.72 -5.50 7.39
CA VAL A 420 -3.45 -4.25 7.69
C VAL A 420 -4.68 -4.55 8.52
N LEU A 421 -5.15 -3.54 9.25
CA LEU A 421 -6.43 -3.53 9.95
C LEU A 421 -7.37 -2.53 9.27
N ASP A 422 -8.63 -2.91 9.08
CA ASP A 422 -9.70 -2.01 8.64
C ASP A 422 -10.34 -1.24 9.81
N ARG A 423 -11.43 -0.49 9.54
CA ARG A 423 -12.12 0.31 10.58
C ARG A 423 -12.67 -0.53 11.75
N TYR A 424 -12.98 -1.80 11.51
CA TYR A 424 -13.49 -2.75 12.51
C TYR A 424 -12.36 -3.56 13.16
N ARG A 425 -11.09 -3.20 12.91
CA ARG A 425 -9.89 -3.91 13.38
C ARG A 425 -9.82 -5.35 12.86
N ARG A 426 -10.36 -5.60 11.66
CA ARG A 426 -10.26 -6.88 10.96
C ARG A 426 -8.96 -6.95 10.18
N ALA A 427 -8.26 -8.07 10.26
CA ALA A 427 -6.90 -8.24 9.79
C ALA A 427 -6.86 -8.84 8.38
N TYR A 428 -6.14 -8.18 7.47
CA TYR A 428 -6.01 -8.58 6.08
C TYR A 428 -4.57 -8.67 5.65
N GLN A 429 -4.23 -9.74 4.94
CA GLN A 429 -2.93 -9.84 4.27
C GLN A 429 -2.98 -9.05 2.96
N VAL A 430 -2.06 -8.10 2.80
CA VAL A 430 -1.96 -7.26 1.61
C VAL A 430 -0.51 -7.16 1.14
N ASP A 431 -0.36 -6.98 -0.17
CA ASP A 431 0.96 -6.82 -0.78
C ASP A 431 1.23 -5.37 -1.16
N LEU A 432 2.07 -4.69 -0.37
CA LEU A 432 2.49 -3.32 -0.67
C LEU A 432 3.31 -3.22 -1.96
N ALA A 433 3.83 -4.34 -2.49
CA ALA A 433 4.58 -4.35 -3.74
C ALA A 433 3.72 -3.94 -4.95
N ARG A 434 2.40 -4.16 -4.90
CA ARG A 434 1.45 -3.81 -5.97
C ARG A 434 1.41 -2.31 -6.26
N ASN A 435 1.66 -1.50 -5.24
CA ASN A 435 1.64 -0.04 -5.32
C ASN A 435 3.02 0.60 -5.25
N LEU A 436 4.07 -0.16 -5.56
CA LEU A 436 5.39 0.42 -5.82
C LEU A 436 5.38 1.13 -7.17
N ARG A 437 6.12 2.24 -7.26
CA ARG A 437 6.25 3.02 -8.49
C ARG A 437 7.73 3.29 -8.77
N GLY A 438 8.15 3.05 -10.01
CA GLY A 438 9.47 3.47 -10.48
C GLY A 438 9.52 4.97 -10.78
N ALA A 439 10.71 5.54 -10.87
CA ALA A 439 10.88 6.92 -11.34
C ALA A 439 10.58 7.03 -12.84
N GLN A 440 9.88 8.08 -13.27
CA GLN A 440 9.79 8.40 -14.70
C GLN A 440 11.19 8.66 -15.28
N VAL A 441 11.43 8.15 -16.49
CA VAL A 441 12.68 8.37 -17.22
C VAL A 441 12.64 9.76 -17.86
N PRO A 442 13.48 10.72 -17.42
CA PRO A 442 13.42 12.07 -17.95
C PRO A 442 13.88 12.12 -19.41
N PRO A 443 13.15 12.83 -20.31
CA PRO A 443 13.60 13.08 -21.66
C PRO A 443 14.72 14.14 -21.63
N ARG A 444 15.97 13.70 -21.81
CA ARG A 444 17.14 14.58 -21.61
C ARG A 444 17.29 15.66 -22.68
N LEU A 445 17.05 15.33 -23.95
CA LEU A 445 17.20 16.27 -25.07
C LEU A 445 16.14 17.40 -25.05
N ALA A 446 14.88 17.07 -24.73
CA ALA A 446 13.80 18.06 -24.69
C ALA A 446 14.07 19.15 -23.65
N ARG A 447 14.59 18.78 -22.48
CA ARG A 447 14.98 19.72 -21.42
C ARG A 447 16.04 20.73 -21.88
N SER A 448 16.98 20.32 -22.72
CA SER A 448 18.03 21.21 -23.25
C SER A 448 17.56 22.21 -24.32
N LEU A 449 16.37 22.04 -24.89
CA LEU A 449 15.91 22.79 -26.08
C LEU A 449 14.80 23.83 -25.80
N ILE A 450 14.18 23.86 -24.60
CA ILE A 450 12.88 24.53 -24.39
C ILE A 450 12.91 25.97 -23.83
N ALA A 451 14.05 26.55 -23.41
CA ALA A 451 14.03 27.88 -22.75
C ALA A 451 14.78 28.99 -23.52
N PRO A 452 14.09 30.06 -24.01
CA PRO A 452 14.75 31.33 -24.30
C PRO A 452 15.13 32.01 -22.97
N LEU A 453 16.39 31.88 -22.57
CA LEU A 453 16.94 32.49 -21.35
C LEU A 453 17.65 33.80 -21.70
N ARG A 454 17.30 34.89 -21.02
CA ARG A 454 18.04 36.16 -21.10
C ARG A 454 19.05 36.24 -19.96
N GLN A 455 20.32 36.49 -20.28
CA GLN A 455 21.42 36.55 -19.31
C GLN A 455 21.87 38.01 -19.09
N VAL A 456 22.17 38.35 -17.84
CA VAL A 456 22.76 39.62 -17.43
C VAL A 456 23.96 39.31 -16.54
N THR A 457 25.17 39.58 -17.04
CA THR A 457 26.44 39.41 -16.31
C THR A 457 27.08 40.77 -16.08
N GLY A 458 27.64 41.00 -14.90
CA GLY A 458 28.40 42.22 -14.58
C GLY A 458 29.46 41.94 -13.53
N GLY A 459 30.64 42.55 -13.64
CA GLY A 459 31.73 42.34 -12.69
C GLY A 459 32.78 43.44 -12.72
N ALA A 460 33.56 43.53 -11.65
CA ALA A 460 34.74 44.39 -11.48
C ALA A 460 35.91 43.53 -10.95
N ASP A 461 37.13 44.07 -10.88
CA ASP A 461 38.30 43.33 -10.38
C ASP A 461 38.04 42.68 -9.02
N GLY A 462 37.93 41.34 -9.02
CA GLY A 462 37.68 40.55 -7.82
C GLY A 462 36.22 40.27 -7.47
N LEU A 463 35.23 40.76 -8.22
CA LEU A 463 33.79 40.50 -8.02
C LEU A 463 33.08 40.19 -9.34
N ALA A 464 32.39 39.04 -9.41
CA ALA A 464 31.54 38.67 -10.54
C ALA A 464 30.10 38.41 -10.08
N LEU A 465 29.15 39.02 -10.79
CA LEU A 465 27.71 38.85 -10.63
C LEU A 465 27.09 38.33 -11.94
N ALA A 466 26.14 37.41 -11.84
CA ALA A 466 25.29 37.08 -12.98
C ALA A 466 23.86 36.75 -12.53
N PHE A 467 22.93 37.05 -13.44
CA PHE A 467 21.50 36.84 -13.32
C PHE A 467 20.96 36.31 -14.64
N SER A 468 19.95 35.45 -14.58
CA SER A 468 19.21 35.00 -15.76
C SER A 468 17.71 35.14 -15.53
N VAL A 469 16.97 35.54 -16.56
CA VAL A 469 15.51 35.70 -16.54
C VAL A 469 14.89 34.79 -17.59
N ASP A 470 13.96 33.92 -17.19
CA ASP A 470 13.09 33.17 -18.11
C ASP A 470 12.02 34.11 -18.67
N GLU A 471 12.09 34.44 -19.97
CA GLU A 471 11.12 35.33 -20.62
C GLU A 471 9.77 34.65 -20.88
N SER A 472 9.70 33.31 -20.84
CA SER A 472 8.50 32.56 -21.26
C SER A 472 7.46 32.39 -20.15
N ARG A 473 7.83 32.57 -18.87
CA ARG A 473 7.08 32.12 -17.67
C ARG A 473 6.61 30.65 -17.68
N ARG A 474 6.84 29.88 -18.75
CA ARG A 474 6.42 28.48 -18.91
C ARG A 474 7.44 27.52 -18.31
N ALA A 475 8.71 27.89 -18.21
CA ALA A 475 9.74 27.01 -17.65
C ALA A 475 9.59 26.87 -16.12
N ALA A 476 9.03 27.88 -15.44
CA ALA A 476 8.69 27.83 -14.02
C ALA A 476 7.50 26.89 -13.69
N GLU A 477 6.68 26.52 -14.69
CA GLU A 477 5.50 25.65 -14.51
C GLU A 477 5.81 24.17 -14.81
N LEU A 478 6.94 23.86 -15.43
CA LEU A 478 7.24 22.53 -15.96
C LEU A 478 8.10 21.68 -14.99
N PRO A 479 7.60 20.54 -14.48
CA PRO A 479 8.16 19.83 -13.31
C PRO A 479 9.49 19.08 -13.55
N TRP A 480 10.07 19.16 -14.74
CA TRP A 480 11.37 18.57 -15.13
C TRP A 480 12.52 19.60 -15.25
N PHE A 481 12.27 20.89 -15.06
CA PHE A 481 13.33 21.91 -15.11
C PHE A 481 14.22 21.83 -13.86
N GLY A 482 15.27 21.02 -13.94
CA GLY A 482 16.51 21.21 -13.17
C GLY A 482 17.61 21.80 -14.05
N GLN A 483 18.81 21.96 -13.48
CA GLN A 483 20.02 22.53 -14.11
C GLN A 483 20.21 22.13 -15.59
N LEU A 484 20.31 23.12 -16.48
CA LEU A 484 20.64 22.96 -17.90
C LEU A 484 22.16 22.76 -18.03
N HIS A 485 22.59 21.79 -18.84
CA HIS A 485 24.00 21.55 -19.12
C HIS A 485 24.41 22.35 -20.38
N LEU A 486 25.48 23.15 -20.34
CA LEU A 486 25.89 24.05 -21.43
C LEU A 486 27.43 24.16 -21.59
N GLY A 487 27.88 24.35 -22.85
CA GLY A 487 29.26 24.38 -23.40
C GLY A 487 30.32 25.20 -22.64
N ALA A 488 31.62 24.94 -22.85
CA ALA A 488 32.73 25.61 -22.13
C ALA A 488 32.93 27.10 -22.49
N GLU A 489 32.56 27.52 -23.71
CA GLU A 489 32.51 28.96 -24.07
C GLU A 489 31.22 29.62 -23.60
N ASP A 490 30.11 28.87 -23.56
CA ASP A 490 28.89 29.27 -22.86
C ASP A 490 29.11 29.34 -21.33
N ALA A 491 30.02 28.57 -20.73
CA ALA A 491 30.29 28.56 -19.28
C ALA A 491 30.97 29.84 -18.75
N ARG A 492 31.58 30.64 -19.62
CA ARG A 492 32.09 31.98 -19.27
C ARG A 492 30.98 33.05 -19.24
N GLY A 493 29.87 32.85 -19.97
CA GLY A 493 28.73 33.78 -20.06
C GLY A 493 27.42 33.31 -19.41
N ALA A 494 27.23 32.00 -19.22
CA ALA A 494 25.99 31.38 -18.82
C ALA A 494 26.07 30.83 -17.39
N GLN A 495 25.36 31.47 -16.46
CA GLN A 495 24.76 30.74 -15.35
C GLN A 495 23.26 30.99 -15.31
N VAL A 496 22.57 29.86 -15.30
CA VAL A 496 21.16 29.57 -15.54
C VAL A 496 20.36 29.85 -14.28
N LEU A 497 19.25 30.60 -14.39
CA LEU A 497 18.17 30.86 -13.40
C LEU A 497 18.55 31.33 -11.97
N ALA A 498 19.84 31.44 -11.65
CA ALA A 498 20.38 31.64 -10.31
C ALA A 498 21.07 33.01 -10.16
N ALA A 499 20.84 33.68 -9.02
CA ALA A 499 21.66 34.82 -8.62
C ALA A 499 22.96 34.29 -8.01
N ARG A 500 24.10 34.63 -8.63
CA ARG A 500 25.43 34.22 -8.16
C ARG A 500 26.28 35.41 -7.74
N VAL A 501 27.07 35.21 -6.69
CA VAL A 501 28.09 36.17 -6.24
C VAL A 501 29.37 35.39 -6.01
N ALA A 502 30.43 35.70 -6.76
CA ALA A 502 31.77 35.18 -6.50
C ALA A 502 32.73 36.34 -6.22
N ALA A 503 33.49 36.25 -5.14
CA ALA A 503 34.43 37.26 -4.69
C ALA A 503 35.79 36.66 -4.34
N ARG A 504 36.87 37.32 -4.77
CA ARG A 504 38.23 37.01 -4.33
C ARG A 504 38.59 37.94 -3.17
N LEU A 505 38.68 37.38 -1.96
CA LEU A 505 38.91 38.14 -0.73
C LEU A 505 40.40 38.35 -0.45
N ALA A 506 41.25 37.42 -0.91
CA ALA A 506 42.70 37.51 -0.87
C ALA A 506 43.28 36.77 -2.10
N PRO A 507 44.58 36.93 -2.43
CA PRO A 507 45.20 36.22 -3.56
C PRO A 507 45.01 34.70 -3.50
N ASP A 508 44.88 34.14 -2.30
CA ASP A 508 44.73 32.72 -2.00
C ASP A 508 43.36 32.37 -1.39
N LEU A 509 42.38 33.28 -1.38
CA LEU A 509 41.06 33.07 -0.77
C LEU A 509 39.93 33.52 -1.69
N GLN A 510 39.03 32.60 -2.01
CA GLN A 510 37.85 32.84 -2.86
C GLN A 510 36.58 32.36 -2.18
N ILE A 511 35.50 33.11 -2.34
CA ILE A 511 34.17 32.74 -1.84
C ILE A 511 33.15 32.87 -2.95
N ALA A 512 32.19 31.94 -2.99
CA ALA A 512 31.08 31.99 -3.93
C ALA A 512 29.77 31.61 -3.23
N PHE A 513 28.70 32.29 -3.59
CA PHE A 513 27.33 32.03 -3.16
C PHE A 513 26.42 31.93 -4.38
N GLY A 514 25.46 31.02 -4.32
CA GLY A 514 24.45 30.85 -5.35
C GLY A 514 23.07 30.62 -4.73
N PHE A 515 22.06 31.25 -5.31
CA PHE A 515 20.65 30.96 -5.06
C PHE A 515 20.11 30.17 -6.25
N ALA A 516 19.37 29.08 -6.03
CA ALA A 516 18.93 28.20 -7.14
C ALA A 516 20.07 27.52 -7.93
N GLN A 517 21.24 27.32 -7.29
CA GLN A 517 22.42 26.68 -7.89
C GLN A 517 23.01 25.62 -6.94
N GLY A 518 23.49 24.51 -7.51
CA GLY A 518 24.15 23.46 -6.74
C GLY A 518 25.57 23.82 -6.30
N ALA A 519 25.96 23.33 -5.12
CA ALA A 519 27.29 23.54 -4.55
C ALA A 519 28.46 23.06 -5.43
N ASP A 520 28.27 22.00 -6.24
CA ASP A 520 29.30 21.46 -7.14
C ASP A 520 29.64 22.42 -8.28
N GLY A 521 28.64 23.08 -8.86
CA GLY A 521 28.85 24.10 -9.90
C GLY A 521 29.62 25.31 -9.37
N LEU A 522 29.35 25.71 -8.12
CA LEU A 522 30.11 26.76 -7.44
C LEU A 522 31.54 26.28 -7.12
N MET A 523 31.70 25.04 -6.67
CA MET A 523 33.00 24.41 -6.40
C MET A 523 33.86 24.37 -7.68
N ALA A 524 33.34 23.82 -8.77
CA ALA A 524 34.05 23.75 -10.05
C ALA A 524 34.50 25.13 -10.54
N GLN A 525 33.67 26.15 -10.34
CA GLN A 525 33.99 27.53 -10.68
C GLN A 525 35.15 28.09 -9.83
N VAL A 526 35.09 28.00 -8.50
CA VAL A 526 36.19 28.51 -7.64
C VAL A 526 37.47 27.70 -7.81
N GLN A 527 37.37 26.43 -8.22
CA GLN A 527 38.50 25.58 -8.58
C GLN A 527 39.10 25.91 -9.96
N GLY A 528 38.41 26.71 -10.78
CA GLY A 528 38.82 26.95 -12.17
C GLY A 528 38.79 25.69 -13.03
N ALA A 529 37.97 24.70 -12.66
CA ALA A 529 37.86 23.44 -13.37
C ALA A 529 37.22 23.69 -14.74
N SER A 530 38.01 23.55 -15.81
CA SER A 530 37.52 23.59 -17.19
C SER A 530 37.29 22.17 -17.72
N GLY A 531 36.18 21.98 -18.44
CA GLY A 531 35.88 20.72 -19.12
C GLY A 531 34.95 20.96 -20.30
N PRO A 532 34.92 20.03 -21.27
CA PRO A 532 33.98 20.11 -22.37
C PRO A 532 32.58 19.94 -21.80
N ALA A 533 31.63 20.65 -22.39
CA ALA A 533 30.26 20.55 -21.93
C ALA A 533 29.37 19.81 -22.90
N PHE A 534 28.55 18.98 -22.28
CA PHE A 534 27.69 17.99 -22.90
C PHE A 534 26.25 18.29 -22.48
N LEU A 535 25.29 18.10 -23.38
CA LEU A 535 23.88 18.40 -23.14
C LEU A 535 23.16 17.25 -22.42
N VAL A 536 23.59 16.00 -22.63
CA VAL A 536 22.87 14.79 -22.21
C VAL A 536 23.67 13.94 -21.22
N ALA A 537 24.99 13.86 -21.39
CA ALA A 537 25.92 13.09 -20.56
C ALA A 537 26.43 13.96 -19.38
N GLY A 538 25.72 13.90 -18.24
CA GLY A 538 26.02 14.65 -17.04
C GLY A 538 27.34 14.29 -16.35
N SER A 539 27.76 15.13 -15.40
CA SER A 539 28.95 14.91 -14.56
C SER A 539 28.60 14.13 -13.29
N PRO A 540 29.45 13.19 -12.82
CA PRO A 540 29.21 12.44 -11.59
C PRO A 540 29.09 13.34 -10.37
N ALA A 541 29.81 14.48 -10.36
CA ALA A 541 29.83 15.41 -9.23
C ALA A 541 28.46 16.07 -8.98
N ASP A 542 27.69 16.31 -10.04
CA ASP A 542 26.40 17.02 -9.96
C ASP A 542 25.22 16.08 -9.68
N ASP A 543 25.42 14.77 -9.89
CA ASP A 543 24.38 13.74 -9.80
C ASP A 543 24.30 13.13 -8.40
N LEU A 544 23.27 13.54 -7.64
CA LEU A 544 22.92 12.97 -6.33
C LEU A 544 21.96 11.78 -6.43
N GLY A 545 21.56 11.37 -7.65
CA GLY A 545 20.62 10.29 -7.90
C GLY A 545 19.14 10.68 -7.85
N PHE A 546 18.85 11.96 -7.58
CA PHE A 546 17.49 12.48 -7.46
C PHE A 546 17.37 13.93 -7.93
N SER A 547 16.15 14.31 -8.29
CA SER A 547 15.80 15.69 -8.66
C SER A 547 15.76 16.58 -7.42
N ARG A 548 16.26 17.81 -7.52
CA ARG A 548 16.32 18.76 -6.41
C ARG A 548 16.08 20.19 -6.87
N GLY A 549 15.46 20.98 -6.00
CA GLY A 549 15.50 22.44 -6.05
C GLY A 549 16.50 22.92 -5.01
N ASP A 550 17.68 23.36 -5.45
CA ASP A 550 18.64 24.01 -4.54
C ASP A 550 18.10 25.39 -4.15
N GLU A 551 18.08 25.75 -2.88
CA GLU A 551 17.65 27.09 -2.46
C GLU A 551 18.87 27.98 -2.19
N LEU A 552 19.84 27.46 -1.46
CA LEU A 552 21.05 28.16 -1.03
C LEU A 552 22.26 27.24 -1.20
N ALA A 553 23.33 27.76 -1.79
CA ALA A 553 24.62 27.09 -1.84
C ALA A 553 25.78 28.06 -1.62
N PHE A 554 26.88 27.54 -1.05
CA PHE A 554 28.12 28.27 -0.87
C PHE A 554 29.34 27.41 -1.21
N ALA A 555 30.42 28.07 -1.60
CA ALA A 555 31.74 27.49 -1.74
C ALA A 555 32.80 28.46 -1.19
N LEU A 556 33.79 27.93 -0.47
CA LEU A 556 34.91 28.66 0.09
C LEU A 556 36.20 27.92 -0.28
N ARG A 557 37.06 28.55 -1.07
CA ARG A 557 38.35 27.99 -1.49
C ARG A 557 39.51 28.74 -0.84
N ARG A 558 40.49 27.99 -0.32
CA ARG A 558 41.80 28.49 0.08
C ARG A 558 42.90 27.76 -0.68
N ASP A 559 43.84 28.50 -1.25
CA ASP A 559 45.02 27.96 -1.90
C ASP A 559 46.21 27.87 -0.93
N PHE A 560 46.88 26.73 -0.90
CA PHE A 560 48.07 26.43 -0.11
C PHE A 560 49.21 26.01 -1.06
N GLY A 561 49.84 26.99 -1.68
CA GLY A 561 50.85 26.76 -2.70
C GLY A 561 50.24 26.10 -3.94
N SER A 562 50.56 24.82 -4.18
CA SER A 562 50.05 24.04 -5.32
C SER A 562 48.80 23.21 -4.99
N TRP A 563 48.32 23.27 -3.74
CA TRP A 563 47.10 22.59 -3.31
C TRP A 563 45.96 23.60 -3.15
N GLY A 564 44.78 23.27 -3.63
CA GLY A 564 43.54 23.97 -3.34
C GLY A 564 42.68 23.16 -2.37
N VAL A 565 42.14 23.81 -1.34
CA VAL A 565 41.13 23.22 -0.45
C VAL A 565 39.83 24.00 -0.62
N THR A 566 38.75 23.31 -0.96
CA THR A 566 37.42 23.90 -1.14
C THR A 566 36.42 23.28 -0.16
N LEU A 567 35.79 24.11 0.67
CA LEU A 567 34.61 23.74 1.46
C LEU A 567 33.37 24.16 0.70
N HIS A 568 32.35 23.32 0.69
CA HIS A 568 31.09 23.63 0.02
C HIS A 568 29.89 23.10 0.81
N GLY A 569 28.73 23.73 0.61
CA GLY A 569 27.48 23.27 1.21
C GLY A 569 26.26 23.78 0.48
N ALA A 570 25.16 23.08 0.65
CA ALA A 570 23.87 23.43 0.05
C ALA A 570 22.71 23.00 0.95
N SER A 571 21.58 23.69 0.82
CA SER A 571 20.28 23.27 1.32
C SER A 571 19.22 23.46 0.25
N GLY A 572 18.21 22.60 0.27
CA GLY A 572 17.09 22.71 -0.65
C GLY A 572 16.07 21.59 -0.46
N GLU A 573 15.29 21.34 -1.50
CA GLU A 573 14.23 20.35 -1.48
C GLU A 573 14.52 19.22 -2.48
N VAL A 574 14.35 17.99 -2.04
CA VAL A 574 14.24 16.79 -2.87
C VAL A 574 12.88 16.81 -3.54
N LEU A 575 12.89 16.63 -4.86
CA LEU A 575 11.70 16.46 -5.68
C LEU A 575 11.55 14.96 -5.93
N THR A 576 10.80 14.30 -5.06
CA THR A 576 10.65 12.84 -5.08
C THR A 576 10.00 12.34 -6.38
N GLY A 577 10.53 11.27 -6.95
CA GLY A 577 9.74 10.30 -7.73
C GLY A 577 9.31 10.61 -9.17
N ALA A 578 9.73 11.77 -9.70
CA ALA A 578 9.70 12.17 -11.12
C ALA A 578 8.42 12.91 -11.61
N PRO A 579 8.58 13.93 -12.47
CA PRO A 579 7.49 14.79 -12.95
C PRO A 579 6.28 13.96 -13.38
N VAL A 580 5.21 14.15 -12.63
CA VAL A 580 3.99 13.34 -12.53
C VAL A 580 3.43 12.95 -13.91
N GLN A 581 3.08 11.67 -14.04
CA GLN A 581 2.14 11.18 -15.04
C GLN A 581 0.80 11.91 -14.80
N GLN A 582 0.60 12.99 -15.56
CA GLN A 582 -0.54 13.88 -15.46
C GLN A 582 -1.80 13.14 -15.95
N ALA A 583 -2.43 12.32 -15.09
CA ALA A 583 -3.73 11.74 -15.38
C ALA A 583 -4.58 11.21 -14.20
N LEU A 584 -4.05 10.82 -13.02
CA LEU A 584 -4.84 9.91 -12.15
C LEU A 584 -4.87 10.18 -10.63
N LEU A 585 -4.49 11.36 -10.11
CA LEU A 585 -4.68 11.68 -8.69
C LEU A 585 -5.46 13.00 -8.50
N PRO A 586 -6.59 13.00 -7.76
CA PRO A 586 -7.18 14.21 -7.23
C PRO A 586 -6.35 14.67 -6.01
N GLY A 587 -5.63 15.79 -6.15
CA GLY A 587 -4.88 16.42 -5.05
C GLY A 587 -3.40 16.59 -5.36
N ASP A 588 -2.94 17.85 -5.38
CA ASP A 588 -1.57 18.31 -5.64
C ASP A 588 -0.56 17.91 -4.54
N PHE A 589 -0.39 16.62 -4.25
CA PHE A 589 0.64 16.19 -3.30
C PHE A 589 1.98 15.99 -4.02
N ARG A 590 2.78 17.07 -4.07
CA ARG A 590 4.22 16.97 -4.29
C ARG A 590 4.89 16.93 -2.91
N PRO A 591 5.20 15.76 -2.32
CA PRO A 591 5.97 15.74 -1.10
C PRO A 591 7.38 16.29 -1.41
N ARG A 592 7.60 17.55 -1.05
CA ARG A 592 8.92 18.18 -1.02
C ARG A 592 9.56 17.75 0.30
N ALA A 593 10.77 17.21 0.22
CA ALA A 593 11.52 16.81 1.40
C ALA A 593 12.79 17.65 1.50
N ALA A 594 13.08 18.23 2.65
CA ALA A 594 14.31 19.01 2.78
C ALA A 594 15.54 18.09 2.71
N PHE A 595 16.62 18.61 2.12
CA PHE A 595 17.95 18.04 2.25
C PHE A 595 18.98 19.11 2.59
N THR A 596 20.05 18.67 3.25
CA THR A 596 21.24 19.47 3.49
C THR A 596 22.47 18.72 3.03
N ARG A 597 23.46 19.46 2.54
CA ARG A 597 24.73 18.91 2.06
C ARG A 597 25.90 19.75 2.56
N PHE A 598 26.97 19.07 2.93
CA PHE A 598 28.26 19.67 3.23
C PHE A 598 29.37 18.82 2.63
N GLY A 599 30.45 19.43 2.17
CA GLY A 599 31.58 18.69 1.64
C GLY A 599 32.89 19.47 1.61
N VAL A 600 33.96 18.70 1.40
CA VAL A 600 35.33 19.17 1.28
C VAL A 600 35.96 18.57 0.03
N ALA A 601 36.70 19.38 -0.71
CA ALA A 601 37.47 18.95 -1.86
C ALA A 601 38.93 19.41 -1.72
N LEU A 602 39.83 18.56 -2.19
CA LEU A 602 41.26 18.81 -2.32
C LEU A 602 41.62 18.68 -3.79
N ASP A 603 42.23 19.69 -4.37
CA ASP A 603 42.68 19.69 -5.76
C ASP A 603 44.14 20.12 -5.91
N ARG A 604 44.77 19.63 -6.98
CA ARG A 604 46.17 19.93 -7.31
C ARG A 604 46.42 19.75 -8.80
N SER A 605 47.24 20.67 -9.33
CA SER A 605 47.79 20.58 -10.68
C SER A 605 49.23 20.08 -10.65
N TRP A 606 49.51 19.06 -11.46
CA TRP A 606 50.78 18.37 -11.65
C TRP A 606 51.28 18.60 -13.06
N GLY A 607 51.61 19.86 -13.39
CA GLY A 607 51.96 20.24 -14.76
C GLY A 607 50.75 20.07 -15.70
N SER A 608 50.78 19.07 -16.57
CA SER A 608 49.69 18.79 -17.51
C SER A 608 48.55 17.94 -16.94
N LEU A 609 48.68 17.42 -15.72
CA LEU A 609 47.68 16.61 -15.04
C LEU A 609 47.01 17.40 -13.91
N ASP A 610 45.70 17.61 -13.97
CA ASP A 610 44.87 18.10 -12.86
C ASP A 610 44.20 16.93 -12.14
N THR A 611 44.12 17.00 -10.81
CA THR A 611 43.46 15.99 -9.98
C THR A 611 42.64 16.64 -8.87
N SER A 612 41.49 16.07 -8.56
CA SER A 612 40.73 16.41 -7.37
C SER A 612 40.13 15.19 -6.68
N LEU A 613 40.05 15.27 -5.35
CA LEU A 613 39.36 14.32 -4.49
C LEU A 613 38.37 15.10 -3.64
N ALA A 614 37.14 14.61 -3.50
CA ALA A 614 36.17 15.23 -2.61
C ALA A 614 35.41 14.20 -1.77
N ALA A 615 34.91 14.65 -0.63
CA ALA A 615 33.99 13.92 0.21
C ALA A 615 32.83 14.85 0.58
N SER A 616 31.59 14.36 0.44
CA SER A 616 30.41 15.12 0.84
C SER A 616 29.37 14.26 1.56
N TRP A 617 28.71 14.87 2.55
CA TRP A 617 27.65 14.28 3.34
C TRP A 617 26.34 14.94 2.96
N VAL A 618 25.33 14.12 2.69
CA VAL A 618 23.96 14.55 2.40
C VAL A 618 23.04 13.96 3.45
N SER A 619 22.22 14.80 4.07
CA SER A 619 21.16 14.40 4.99
C SER A 619 19.82 14.74 4.34
N GLU A 620 18.96 13.73 4.21
CA GLU A 620 17.59 13.83 3.71
C GLU A 620 16.62 13.67 4.90
N GLU A 621 15.52 14.43 4.95
CA GLU A 621 14.58 14.37 6.10
C GLU A 621 13.53 13.27 6.00
N SER A 622 12.99 12.99 4.81
CA SER A 622 11.90 12.01 4.61
C SER A 622 12.08 11.11 3.38
N THR A 623 13.25 11.17 2.73
CA THR A 623 13.58 10.40 1.53
C THR A 623 14.85 9.57 1.71
N VAL A 624 15.01 8.54 0.88
CA VAL A 624 16.22 7.71 0.85
C VAL A 624 16.82 7.73 -0.55
N LEU A 625 17.89 8.50 -0.75
CA LEU A 625 18.47 8.77 -2.06
C LEU A 625 17.40 9.25 -3.06
N GLY A 626 16.51 10.12 -2.58
CA GLY A 626 15.36 10.67 -3.27
C GLY A 626 14.17 9.73 -3.50
N ALA A 627 14.23 8.49 -3.03
CA ALA A 627 13.05 7.63 -2.98
C ALA A 627 12.11 8.12 -1.87
N TRP A 628 10.83 8.22 -2.21
CA TRP A 628 9.77 8.55 -1.27
C TRP A 628 9.17 7.27 -0.71
N ILE A 629 8.91 7.27 0.59
CA ILE A 629 8.28 6.16 1.31
C ILE A 629 7.04 6.75 1.99
N HIS A 630 5.91 6.05 1.90
CA HIS A 630 4.66 6.49 2.52
C HIS A 630 4.84 6.76 4.02
N GLU A 631 4.22 7.82 4.54
CA GLU A 631 4.37 8.22 5.94
C GLU A 631 3.92 7.16 6.95
N ALA A 632 2.90 6.38 6.59
CA ALA A 632 2.44 5.23 7.38
C ALA A 632 3.54 4.16 7.61
N LEU A 633 4.56 4.09 6.73
CA LEU A 633 5.73 3.22 6.90
C LEU A 633 6.83 3.85 7.78
N GLY A 634 6.68 5.10 8.21
CA GLY A 634 7.55 5.77 9.17
C GLY A 634 8.85 6.35 8.59
N ALA A 635 8.82 6.82 7.33
CA ALA A 635 9.97 7.42 6.67
C ALA A 635 10.61 8.54 7.52
N SER A 636 11.89 8.41 7.86
CA SER A 636 12.65 9.40 8.64
C SER A 636 13.92 9.88 7.94
N GLY A 637 13.97 9.64 6.62
CA GLY A 637 15.05 10.08 5.77
C GLY A 637 16.29 9.18 5.79
N ALA A 638 17.40 9.71 5.29
CA ALA A 638 18.65 8.99 5.14
C ALA A 638 19.86 9.90 5.23
N ASP A 639 21.01 9.29 5.53
CA ASP A 639 22.31 9.93 5.51
C ASP A 639 23.18 9.26 4.44
N SER A 640 23.73 10.06 3.53
CA SER A 640 24.58 9.61 2.43
C SER A 640 25.98 10.22 2.52
N LEU A 641 27.00 9.39 2.33
CA LEU A 641 28.39 9.82 2.10
C LEU A 641 28.75 9.57 0.63
N PHE A 642 29.19 10.62 -0.06
CA PHE A 642 29.74 10.54 -1.41
C PHE A 642 31.25 10.78 -1.37
N LEU A 643 31.99 9.93 -2.06
CA LEU A 643 33.42 10.07 -2.32
C LEU A 643 33.60 10.28 -3.82
N ASP A 644 34.29 11.35 -4.18
CA ASP A 644 34.51 11.78 -5.55
C ASP A 644 35.99 11.78 -5.88
N ALA A 645 36.33 11.33 -7.09
CA ALA A 645 37.66 11.44 -7.67
C ALA A 645 37.57 11.94 -9.11
N ARG A 646 38.42 12.90 -9.47
CA ARG A 646 38.51 13.44 -10.84
C ARG A 646 39.96 13.61 -11.24
N GLY A 647 40.23 13.40 -12.52
CA GLY A 647 41.51 13.72 -13.14
C GLY A 647 41.35 14.22 -14.57
N GLY A 648 42.18 15.16 -14.97
CA GLY A 648 42.29 15.68 -16.33
C GLY A 648 43.75 15.69 -16.78
N TRP A 649 44.07 15.12 -17.92
CA TRP A 649 45.43 15.02 -18.44
C TRP A 649 45.55 15.61 -19.84
N ASN A 650 46.28 16.71 -19.95
CA ASN A 650 46.66 17.32 -21.23
C ASN A 650 47.89 16.60 -21.77
N PHE A 651 47.66 15.45 -22.41
CA PHE A 651 48.76 14.57 -22.85
C PHE A 651 49.43 15.04 -24.14
N ALA A 652 48.78 15.93 -24.90
CA ALA A 652 49.35 16.62 -26.05
C ALA A 652 48.83 18.07 -26.10
N GLY A 653 49.46 18.92 -26.92
CA GLY A 653 49.16 20.36 -26.95
C GLY A 653 47.71 20.71 -27.29
N ASP A 654 47.02 19.85 -28.01
CA ASP A 654 45.63 20.01 -28.44
C ASP A 654 44.69 18.93 -27.87
N TRP A 655 45.16 18.02 -27.01
CA TRP A 655 44.36 16.90 -26.50
C TRP A 655 44.28 16.84 -24.98
N LYS A 656 43.09 16.52 -24.47
CA LYS A 656 42.79 16.33 -23.05
C LYS A 656 42.01 15.04 -22.82
N LEU A 657 42.46 14.24 -21.87
CA LEU A 657 41.74 13.07 -21.34
C LEU A 657 41.17 13.41 -19.96
N GLY A 658 39.88 13.23 -19.75
CA GLY A 658 39.22 13.43 -18.47
C GLY A 658 38.63 12.14 -17.91
N ALA A 659 38.64 11.99 -16.59
CA ALA A 659 37.93 10.93 -15.90
C ALA A 659 37.33 11.47 -14.59
N ALA A 660 36.12 11.02 -14.26
CA ALA A 660 35.52 11.27 -12.96
C ALA A 660 34.80 10.02 -12.45
N TRP A 661 34.80 9.84 -11.14
CA TRP A 661 34.17 8.71 -10.45
C TRP A 661 33.57 9.19 -9.13
N ARG A 662 32.39 8.67 -8.82
CA ARG A 662 31.69 8.89 -7.55
C ARG A 662 31.26 7.55 -6.97
N GLN A 663 31.44 7.41 -5.66
CA GLN A 663 30.91 6.31 -4.86
C GLN A 663 30.05 6.86 -3.73
N GLY A 664 28.80 6.41 -3.67
CA GLY A 664 27.85 6.73 -2.61
C GLY A 664 27.64 5.58 -1.63
N PHE A 665 27.46 5.94 -0.37
CA PHE A 665 27.10 5.07 0.74
C PHE A 665 25.91 5.70 1.48
N THR A 666 24.71 5.15 1.31
CA THR A 666 23.49 5.70 1.93
C THR A 666 22.98 4.76 3.01
N ARG A 667 22.65 5.30 4.18
CA ARG A 667 22.00 4.57 5.27
C ARG A 667 20.65 5.21 5.57
N ALA A 668 19.57 4.44 5.43
CA ALA A 668 18.25 4.93 5.83
C ALA A 668 18.14 4.92 7.36
N ARG A 669 17.50 5.96 7.92
CA ARG A 669 17.28 6.05 9.36
C ARG A 669 16.15 5.10 9.75
N ALA A 670 16.41 4.27 10.75
CA ALA A 670 15.41 3.34 11.25
C ALA A 670 14.34 4.10 12.04
N SER A 671 13.09 4.00 11.59
CA SER A 671 11.93 4.67 12.17
C SER A 671 10.65 4.02 11.66
N GLY A 672 9.63 3.94 12.51
CA GLY A 672 8.38 3.23 12.23
C GLY A 672 8.66 1.82 11.70
N PHE A 673 8.23 1.54 10.47
CA PHE A 673 8.41 0.25 9.82
C PHE A 673 9.72 0.13 9.02
N VAL A 674 10.49 1.21 8.85
CA VAL A 674 11.84 1.14 8.26
C VAL A 674 12.80 0.57 9.30
N GLY A 675 13.23 -0.67 9.06
CA GLY A 675 14.09 -1.44 9.94
C GLY A 675 15.57 -1.06 9.85
N GLN A 676 16.31 -1.47 10.88
CA GLN A 676 17.77 -1.37 10.95
C GLN A 676 18.44 -2.14 9.80
N GLY A 677 19.65 -1.72 9.44
CA GLY A 677 20.44 -2.36 8.38
C GLY A 677 20.02 -2.00 6.95
N SER A 678 19.10 -1.04 6.79
CA SER A 678 18.74 -0.44 5.50
C SER A 678 19.90 0.40 4.95
N TYR A 679 20.53 -0.07 3.88
CA TYR A 679 21.77 0.51 3.34
C TYR A 679 21.84 0.32 1.81
N LEU A 680 22.42 1.32 1.13
CA LEU A 680 22.64 1.34 -0.32
C LEU A 680 24.10 1.70 -0.63
N ALA A 681 24.66 1.04 -1.63
CA ALA A 681 25.89 1.47 -2.30
C ALA A 681 25.54 1.94 -3.72
N SER A 682 25.99 3.12 -4.11
CA SER A 682 25.74 3.70 -5.44
C SER A 682 27.02 4.16 -6.12
N ASN A 683 27.06 4.24 -7.45
CA ASN A 683 28.21 4.79 -8.16
C ASN A 683 27.83 5.46 -9.49
N SER A 684 28.68 6.39 -9.93
CA SER A 684 28.66 7.02 -11.25
C SER A 684 30.07 7.28 -11.73
N TRP A 685 30.25 7.42 -13.05
CA TRP A 685 31.55 7.70 -13.64
C TRP A 685 31.43 8.31 -15.04
N THR A 686 32.48 9.02 -15.45
CA THR A 686 32.67 9.55 -16.81
C THR A 686 34.08 9.34 -17.29
N LEU A 687 34.22 9.20 -18.61
CA LEU A 687 35.47 9.21 -19.36
C LEU A 687 35.31 10.15 -20.54
N ASP A 688 36.19 11.14 -20.65
CA ASP A 688 36.11 12.23 -21.61
C ASP A 688 37.37 12.27 -22.46
N LEU A 689 37.22 12.44 -23.76
CA LEU A 689 38.32 12.74 -24.68
C LEU A 689 37.98 14.02 -25.44
N GLU A 690 38.82 15.04 -25.30
CA GLU A 690 38.64 16.34 -25.93
C GLU A 690 39.84 16.67 -26.80
N ARG A 691 39.56 17.28 -27.96
CA ARG A 691 40.55 17.93 -28.81
C ARG A 691 40.16 19.38 -29.02
N THR A 692 41.04 20.30 -28.63
CA THR A 692 40.90 21.73 -28.91
C THR A 692 41.44 22.08 -30.29
N SER A 693 40.82 23.04 -30.97
CA SER A 693 41.14 23.39 -32.38
C SER A 693 41.16 22.16 -33.29
N ALA A 694 40.17 21.28 -33.13
CA ALA A 694 40.06 20.01 -33.81
C ALA A 694 39.95 20.15 -35.32
N PHE A 695 39.19 21.14 -35.80
CA PHE A 695 39.03 21.42 -37.22
C PHE A 695 39.47 22.83 -37.61
N MET A 696 39.32 23.80 -36.69
CA MET A 696 39.70 25.19 -36.94
C MET A 696 40.12 25.90 -35.64
N PRO A 697 40.91 26.98 -35.73
CA PRO A 697 41.28 27.74 -34.53
C PRO A 697 40.04 28.19 -33.76
N GLY A 698 39.98 27.84 -32.48
CA GLY A 698 38.89 28.22 -31.58
C GLY A 698 37.69 27.25 -31.54
N ASP A 699 37.73 26.13 -32.26
CA ASP A 699 36.73 25.06 -32.08
C ASP A 699 37.18 24.01 -31.05
N SER A 700 36.29 23.11 -30.66
CA SER A 700 36.62 21.90 -29.92
C SER A 700 35.72 20.74 -30.33
N LEU A 701 36.25 19.53 -30.19
CA LEU A 701 35.52 18.28 -30.36
C LEU A 701 35.74 17.41 -29.13
N ALA A 702 34.66 16.97 -28.49
CA ALA A 702 34.72 16.16 -27.28
C ALA A 702 33.81 14.94 -27.37
N LEU A 703 34.28 13.80 -26.87
CA LEU A 703 33.55 12.55 -26.73
C LEU A 703 33.49 12.19 -25.25
N ARG A 704 32.29 11.91 -24.73
CA ARG A 704 32.07 11.41 -23.36
C ARG A 704 31.42 10.05 -23.39
N PHE A 705 31.93 9.16 -22.54
CA PHE A 705 31.29 7.91 -22.13
C PHE A 705 30.96 7.97 -20.64
N SER A 706 29.73 7.65 -20.25
CA SER A 706 29.26 7.93 -18.89
C SER A 706 28.19 6.97 -18.39
N GLN A 707 28.15 6.82 -17.06
CA GLN A 707 27.05 6.23 -16.32
C GLN A 707 26.60 7.24 -15.25
N PRO A 708 25.32 7.65 -15.22
CA PRO A 708 24.79 8.42 -14.11
C PRO A 708 24.75 7.58 -12.83
N LEU A 709 24.38 8.22 -11.71
CA LEU A 709 24.38 7.58 -10.40
C LEU A 709 23.41 6.41 -10.41
N ARG A 710 23.92 5.21 -10.16
CA ARG A 710 23.16 3.97 -10.10
C ARG A 710 23.32 3.34 -8.73
N VAL A 711 22.25 2.85 -8.13
CA VAL A 711 22.34 1.93 -6.98
C VAL A 711 22.98 0.64 -7.46
N ALA A 712 24.14 0.30 -6.93
CA ALA A 712 24.91 -0.88 -7.28
C ALA A 712 24.54 -2.11 -6.44
N SER A 713 24.18 -1.88 -5.17
CA SER A 713 23.71 -2.94 -4.26
C SER A 713 23.00 -2.35 -3.05
N GLY A 714 22.26 -3.20 -2.33
CA GLY A 714 21.58 -2.82 -1.09
C GLY A 714 20.07 -2.70 -1.25
N GLY A 715 19.41 -2.24 -0.19
CA GLY A 715 17.97 -2.12 -0.13
C GLY A 715 17.46 -1.61 1.20
N LEU A 716 16.13 -1.63 1.34
CA LEU A 716 15.44 -1.30 2.58
C LEU A 716 14.99 -2.58 3.27
N ASN A 717 15.17 -2.63 4.58
CA ASN A 717 14.54 -3.61 5.44
C ASN A 717 13.29 -2.95 6.02
N PHE A 718 12.14 -3.58 5.88
CA PHE A 718 10.91 -3.17 6.56
C PHE A 718 10.57 -4.18 7.65
N ALA A 719 10.39 -3.72 8.89
CA ALA A 719 9.89 -4.55 9.98
C ALA A 719 8.37 -4.46 9.99
N LEU A 720 7.70 -5.20 9.10
CA LEU A 720 6.25 -5.14 8.86
C LEU A 720 5.48 -6.16 9.70
N PRO A 721 4.20 -5.92 10.02
CA PRO A 721 3.37 -6.92 10.67
C PRO A 721 3.13 -8.08 9.70
N VAL A 722 3.46 -9.30 10.12
CA VAL A 722 3.36 -10.53 9.31
C VAL A 722 2.28 -11.48 9.80
N ALA A 723 1.78 -11.25 11.01
CA ALA A 723 0.65 -11.95 11.59
C ALA A 723 -0.05 -11.05 12.61
N TYR A 724 -1.31 -11.33 12.91
CA TYR A 724 -2.10 -10.63 13.90
C TYR A 724 -2.82 -11.64 14.78
N SER A 725 -2.77 -11.43 16.11
CA SER A 725 -3.48 -12.27 17.08
C SER A 725 -4.71 -11.55 17.59
N TYR A 726 -5.88 -12.17 17.46
CA TYR A 726 -7.13 -11.67 18.04
C TYR A 726 -7.23 -11.88 19.55
N GLU A 727 -6.50 -12.85 20.10
CA GLU A 727 -6.46 -13.09 21.54
C GLU A 727 -5.73 -11.95 22.27
N THR A 728 -4.60 -11.51 21.73
CA THR A 728 -3.77 -10.45 22.34
C THR A 728 -3.97 -9.08 21.69
N LEU A 729 -4.75 -8.99 20.61
CA LEU A 729 -4.96 -7.80 19.79
C LEU A 729 -3.64 -7.14 19.34
N SER A 730 -2.65 -7.96 18.99
CA SER A 730 -1.29 -7.51 18.70
C SER A 730 -0.72 -8.12 17.43
N ALA A 731 0.09 -7.34 16.70
CA ALA A 731 0.76 -7.79 15.51
C ALA A 731 2.15 -8.38 15.81
N THR A 732 2.49 -9.48 15.13
CA THR A 732 3.86 -10.01 15.10
C THR A 732 4.63 -9.35 13.98
N GLN A 733 5.79 -8.76 14.28
CA GLN A 733 6.63 -8.09 13.29
C GLN A 733 7.59 -9.08 12.62
N GLY A 734 7.85 -8.88 11.34
CA GLY A 734 8.81 -9.65 10.56
C GLY A 734 9.55 -8.77 9.55
N ILE A 735 10.83 -9.08 9.30
CA ILE A 735 11.64 -8.31 8.36
C ILE A 735 11.30 -8.73 6.92
N ARG A 736 11.00 -7.75 6.08
CA ARG A 736 10.84 -7.87 4.63
C ARG A 736 11.89 -6.99 3.94
N ARG A 737 12.67 -7.57 3.03
CA ARG A 737 13.75 -6.85 2.36
C ARG A 737 13.34 -6.47 0.94
N LEU A 738 13.43 -5.18 0.64
CA LEU A 738 13.21 -4.62 -0.68
C LEU A 738 14.57 -4.26 -1.30
N SER A 739 14.96 -4.96 -2.37
CA SER A 739 16.16 -4.59 -3.15
C SER A 739 15.90 -3.30 -3.91
N LEU A 740 16.86 -2.37 -3.87
CA LEU A 740 16.79 -1.10 -4.62
C LEU A 740 17.82 -1.04 -5.76
N SER A 741 18.48 -2.16 -6.08
CA SER A 741 19.38 -2.25 -7.22
C SER A 741 18.59 -2.55 -8.50
N PRO A 742 18.64 -1.69 -9.54
CA PRO A 742 18.08 -2.00 -10.84
C PRO A 742 18.81 -3.17 -11.51
N LYS A 743 18.19 -3.74 -12.55
CA LYS A 743 18.83 -4.62 -13.54
C LYS A 743 19.46 -3.78 -14.63
N GLY A 744 18.73 -2.78 -15.14
CA GLY A 744 19.22 -1.90 -16.18
C GLY A 744 20.46 -1.12 -15.76
N ARG A 745 21.22 -0.67 -16.75
CA ARG A 745 22.40 0.17 -16.56
C ARG A 745 22.48 1.21 -17.67
N GLU A 746 22.00 2.41 -17.37
CA GLU A 746 22.15 3.53 -18.29
C GLU A 746 23.62 3.78 -18.63
N LEU A 747 23.96 3.72 -19.91
CA LEU A 747 25.25 4.15 -20.44
C LEU A 747 24.98 5.18 -21.52
N THR A 748 25.59 6.35 -21.39
CA THR A 748 25.44 7.45 -22.35
C THR A 748 26.77 7.74 -23.02
N THR A 749 26.76 7.72 -24.35
CA THR A 749 27.83 8.21 -25.22
C THR A 749 27.37 9.51 -25.86
N GLU A 750 28.17 10.58 -25.77
CA GLU A 750 27.87 11.86 -26.40
C GLU A 750 29.10 12.44 -27.10
N LEU A 751 28.92 12.80 -28.37
CA LEU A 751 29.89 13.54 -29.18
C LEU A 751 29.41 14.98 -29.29
N ALA A 752 30.19 15.91 -28.75
CA ALA A 752 29.91 17.34 -28.76
C ALA A 752 30.97 18.09 -29.56
N TRP A 753 30.54 19.02 -30.40
CA TRP A 753 31.39 19.97 -31.09
C TRP A 753 30.91 21.39 -30.79
N HIS A 754 31.84 22.31 -30.58
CA HIS A 754 31.54 23.73 -30.51
C HIS A 754 32.59 24.54 -31.25
N GLY A 755 32.19 25.62 -31.91
CA GLY A 755 33.15 26.49 -32.60
C GLY A 755 32.50 27.63 -33.38
N PRO A 756 33.31 28.55 -33.91
CA PRO A 756 32.83 29.65 -34.74
C PRO A 756 32.23 29.14 -36.06
N LEU A 757 31.01 29.55 -36.41
CA LEU A 757 30.37 29.21 -37.67
C LEU A 757 29.53 30.38 -38.19
N TRP A 758 29.73 30.74 -39.46
CA TRP A 758 28.95 31.78 -40.18
C TRP A 758 28.82 33.12 -39.43
N GLY A 759 29.92 33.59 -38.82
CA GLY A 759 29.93 34.86 -38.09
C GLY A 759 29.29 34.80 -36.69
N GLY A 760 28.89 33.60 -36.24
CA GLY A 760 28.39 33.35 -34.89
C GLY A 760 29.09 32.16 -34.23
N ALA A 761 28.55 31.70 -33.11
CA ALA A 761 28.96 30.49 -32.40
C ALA A 761 27.97 29.36 -32.69
N ALA A 762 28.48 28.19 -33.08
CA ALA A 762 27.68 26.98 -33.26
C ALA A 762 28.10 25.89 -32.27
N SER A 763 27.14 25.04 -31.92
CA SER A 763 27.39 23.81 -31.21
C SER A 763 26.48 22.69 -31.70
N THR A 764 27.05 21.48 -31.74
CA THR A 764 26.35 20.25 -32.14
C THR A 764 26.60 19.19 -31.09
N SER A 765 25.57 18.43 -30.75
CA SER A 765 25.65 17.29 -29.84
C SER A 765 24.92 16.10 -30.46
N LEU A 766 25.60 14.95 -30.55
CA LEU A 766 25.04 13.67 -30.96
C LEU A 766 25.18 12.69 -29.79
N PHE A 767 24.09 12.04 -29.38
CA PHE A 767 24.15 11.08 -28.26
C PHE A 767 23.50 9.74 -28.59
N TYR A 768 23.96 8.72 -27.86
CA TYR A 768 23.41 7.38 -27.82
C TYR A 768 23.36 6.90 -26.36
N ARG A 769 22.18 6.48 -25.89
CA ARG A 769 21.89 6.14 -24.50
C ARG A 769 21.21 4.78 -24.41
N THR A 770 21.86 3.79 -23.82
CA THR A 770 21.25 2.47 -23.52
C THR A 770 20.60 2.49 -22.14
N ASP A 771 19.61 1.62 -21.90
CA ASP A 771 18.86 1.48 -20.62
C ASP A 771 18.53 2.83 -19.96
N PRO A 772 17.82 3.74 -20.65
CA PRO A 772 17.57 5.08 -20.15
C PRO A 772 16.89 5.03 -18.77
N GLY A 773 17.44 5.75 -17.79
CA GLY A 773 17.02 5.72 -16.39
C GLY A 773 17.33 4.42 -15.64
N HIS A 774 18.26 3.59 -16.11
CA HIS A 774 18.55 2.25 -15.58
C HIS A 774 17.38 1.25 -15.71
N TYR A 775 16.58 1.36 -16.77
CA TYR A 775 15.56 0.38 -17.12
C TYR A 775 16.04 -0.56 -18.22
N ALA A 776 16.21 -1.85 -17.92
CA ALA A 776 16.77 -2.83 -18.86
C ALA A 776 15.89 -3.09 -20.10
N ASN A 777 14.58 -2.87 -19.97
CA ASN A 777 13.60 -3.18 -21.01
C ASN A 777 13.23 -1.98 -21.89
N LEU A 778 13.80 -0.79 -21.64
CA LEU A 778 13.52 0.38 -22.46
C LEU A 778 14.44 0.40 -23.70
N PRO A 779 13.92 0.82 -24.86
CA PRO A 779 14.73 0.94 -26.06
C PRO A 779 15.82 2.00 -25.87
N ALA A 780 16.97 1.77 -26.51
CA ALA A 780 18.04 2.75 -26.54
C ALA A 780 17.57 4.05 -27.21
N GLU A 781 17.95 5.18 -26.63
CA GLU A 781 17.68 6.49 -27.18
C GLU A 781 18.86 7.01 -27.99
N LYS A 782 18.54 7.76 -29.04
CA LYS A 782 19.51 8.47 -29.85
C LYS A 782 18.94 9.81 -30.27
N GLY A 783 19.77 10.82 -30.38
CA GLY A 783 19.31 12.13 -30.79
C GLY A 783 20.46 13.07 -31.09
N MET A 784 20.09 14.21 -31.68
CA MET A 784 21.01 15.26 -32.08
C MET A 784 20.41 16.61 -31.72
N ALA A 785 21.24 17.50 -31.17
CA ALA A 785 20.93 18.91 -30.98
C ALA A 785 21.93 19.76 -31.74
N VAL A 786 21.44 20.83 -32.36
CA VAL A 786 22.26 21.85 -33.02
C VAL A 786 21.77 23.20 -32.55
N SER A 787 22.68 24.07 -32.16
CA SER A 787 22.39 25.48 -31.89
C SER A 787 23.39 26.37 -32.60
N TRP A 788 22.90 27.53 -33.04
CA TRP A 788 23.69 28.58 -33.62
C TRP A 788 23.23 29.91 -33.02
N LYS A 789 24.18 30.71 -32.54
CA LYS A 789 23.96 32.00 -31.90
C LYS A 789 24.78 33.05 -32.63
N THR A 790 24.19 34.22 -32.89
CA THR A 790 24.87 35.39 -33.43
C THR A 790 24.52 36.59 -32.56
N GLU A 791 25.48 37.49 -32.35
CA GLU A 791 25.20 38.80 -31.75
C GLU A 791 24.49 39.67 -32.81
N PHE A 792 23.44 40.39 -32.40
CA PHE A 792 22.72 41.36 -33.23
C PHE A 792 22.88 42.75 -32.63
#